data_AF-A0A6J1FTJ1-F1
#
_entry.id   AF-A0A6J1FTJ1-F1
#
_cell.length_a   1.000
_cell.length_b   1.000
_cell.length_c   1.000
_cell.angle_alpha   90.00
_cell.angle_beta   90.00
_cell.angle_gamma   90.00
#
_symmetry.space_group_name_H-M   'P 1'
#
loop_
_entity.id
_entity.type
_entity.pdbx_description
1 polymer ?
#
loop_
_entity_poly.entity_id
_entity_poly.type
_entity_poly.pdbx_seq_one_letter_code
_entity_poly.pdbx_strand_id
1 'polypeptide(L)'
;MDFLENKTIFVIGAKGFLGKIMVEKILRAHHNVKKLYLLLRNVDQITASKHFYDEVVEKELFRVLKEKWGGDLKTLISEKIYLVPGDISSPNMGLKDSNLLEEMKNEVEIIVNFAATTNFDERYDVAFSTNTLGARHVLNFAEQCSNLKILVHVSTAYVSNQREGVILETPCKLVESVDGTSKLDFETERKIIEDSLRELRNNKDIDEITRSLTMKDLGTKRAKMYGYPNTYTFTKAMGEMLINDKSDNLRLIIVRPTIVTSTYKEPFPGWIEGLRTIDGLIDGYGKGKLAFFPSNASSILDVIPADMVVNGIIMAILAHKLQPFGHTLIYHIGSSMRNAMSNIDLCSYILQYFTEKPWIDKDGKTIKIKKLTLFNDMASFHRHMTIRYLIFLKGFEFVNRAFCYAFQDKCNDLRGKFDWVMRQVELYDSFLFFKARFDDTNLEKLRIAARDNNINPNTSLLDPEDINWEDYFLNIHIPGLIKHVVEKELFRVLKEQWGGDLKPLISEKICLVPGDISSPNMGLNDSDLLEEMKNQVEIIINFAATTNFDERYDVAFGTNTLGAKHVVNFAKGCSNLEILVHVSTAFVSNQRDGVILETPCKLVESVDGTSKLDIETERKIIEDSLRELRNNRDINEITRSLAMKDLGTKRSKMYGYPNTYTFTKAMGEMLVNDKIDNLPLIIMRPTIVTSTYKEPFPGWIEGLRTIDGFIVGYAKGKVTHFPSGAGSILDLIPAHMVVNAIIMAISAHKLQPSRHTIIYHVSSSMRNSISNINSLNYILRYFTEKPWINKDGKTIKIKKLTLFNDLASFYRYMTIRYLVLLKGFEFANKAFCNSFQHKYNDLQRKFNWVMRQIELYNSFLFFKARFDDTNLEKLRIAARDNNINPNTSLLDPKDINWEDYFLNIHIPGLVKHVMK
;
A
#
# COMPACT_ATOMS: atom_id res chain seq x y z
N MET A 1 22.52 38.78 6.53
CA MET A 1 21.37 38.78 5.61
C MET A 1 21.21 37.40 5.01
N ASP A 2 20.00 36.88 5.07
CA ASP A 2 19.62 35.51 4.72
C ASP A 2 19.60 35.36 3.18
N PHE A 3 20.55 34.67 2.56
CA PHE A 3 20.69 34.68 1.08
C PHE A 3 19.48 34.08 0.34
N LEU A 4 18.66 33.27 1.03
CA LEU A 4 17.42 32.75 0.47
C LEU A 4 16.27 33.77 0.49
N GLU A 5 16.44 34.90 1.18
CA GLU A 5 15.50 36.01 1.21
C GLU A 5 15.32 36.60 -0.19
N ASN A 6 14.06 36.83 -0.56
CA ASN A 6 13.63 37.34 -1.86
C ASN A 6 14.12 36.52 -3.07
N LYS A 7 14.53 35.26 -2.87
CA LYS A 7 14.93 34.36 -3.96
C LYS A 7 13.77 33.56 -4.54
N THR A 8 13.88 33.28 -5.84
CA THR A 8 13.03 32.31 -6.53
C THR A 8 13.76 30.97 -6.63
N ILE A 9 13.20 29.93 -6.04
CA ILE A 9 13.82 28.60 -5.96
C ILE A 9 12.95 27.59 -6.70
N PHE A 10 13.56 26.76 -7.53
CA PHE A 10 12.90 25.63 -8.18
C PHE A 10 13.34 24.32 -7.55
N VAL A 11 12.42 23.67 -6.84
CA VAL A 11 12.65 22.38 -6.17
C VAL A 11 12.05 21.25 -7.00
N ILE A 12 12.93 20.38 -7.47
CA ILE A 12 12.55 19.22 -8.28
C ILE A 12 12.60 17.98 -7.39
N GLY A 13 11.53 17.19 -7.37
CA GLY A 13 11.40 16.06 -6.44
C GLY A 13 10.86 16.45 -5.06
N ALA A 14 10.06 17.52 -4.97
CA ALA A 14 9.50 18.04 -3.71
C ALA A 14 8.61 17.04 -2.93
N LYS A 15 8.03 16.03 -3.60
CA LYS A 15 7.29 14.93 -2.96
C LYS A 15 8.19 13.87 -2.32
N GLY A 16 9.47 13.84 -2.68
CA GLY A 16 10.43 12.91 -2.10
C GLY A 16 10.77 13.27 -0.65
N PHE A 17 11.25 12.30 0.12
CA PHE A 17 11.55 12.46 1.55
C PHE A 17 12.39 13.70 1.88
N LEU A 18 13.59 13.84 1.29
CA LEU A 18 14.43 15.03 1.47
C LEU A 18 13.80 16.30 0.88
N GLY A 19 13.08 16.18 -0.23
CA GLY A 19 12.40 17.33 -0.87
C GLY A 19 11.34 17.95 0.05
N LYS A 20 10.57 17.12 0.76
CA LYS A 20 9.58 17.58 1.74
C LYS A 20 10.25 18.32 2.90
N ILE A 21 11.34 17.78 3.43
CA ILE A 21 12.10 18.40 4.53
C ILE A 21 12.71 19.73 4.06
N MET A 22 13.23 19.81 2.83
CA MET A 22 13.73 21.06 2.26
C MET A 22 12.62 22.11 2.17
N VAL A 23 11.45 21.76 1.63
CA VAL A 23 10.32 22.69 1.53
C VAL A 23 9.83 23.14 2.92
N GLU A 24 9.69 22.21 3.87
CA GLU A 24 9.36 22.51 5.27
C GLU A 24 10.37 23.49 5.87
N LYS A 25 11.67 23.18 5.75
CA LYS A 25 12.76 23.98 6.32
C LYS A 25 12.78 25.39 5.73
N ILE A 26 12.62 25.54 4.41
CA ILE A 26 12.56 26.85 3.77
C ILE A 26 11.34 27.64 4.28
N LEU A 27 10.14 27.05 4.31
CA LEU A 27 8.96 27.77 4.79
C LEU A 27 9.03 28.12 6.28
N ARG A 28 9.67 27.27 7.10
CA ARG A 28 9.75 27.48 8.56
C ARG A 28 10.81 28.51 8.93
N ALA A 29 12.00 28.39 8.34
CA ALA A 29 13.19 29.15 8.71
C ALA A 29 13.51 30.31 7.75
N HIS A 30 13.08 30.22 6.49
CA HIS A 30 13.41 31.18 5.41
C HIS A 30 12.14 31.70 4.70
N HIS A 31 11.10 32.01 5.46
CA HIS A 31 9.78 32.42 4.96
C HIS A 31 9.77 33.69 4.09
N ASN A 32 10.83 34.52 4.17
CA ASN A 32 11.02 35.67 3.28
C ASN A 32 11.50 35.29 1.87
N VAL A 33 11.57 34.00 1.53
CA VAL A 33 11.74 33.54 0.13
C VAL A 33 10.67 34.20 -0.77
N LYS A 34 11.04 34.57 -1.99
CA LYS A 34 10.09 35.20 -2.93
C LYS A 34 9.06 34.18 -3.42
N LYS A 35 9.54 33.06 -3.95
CA LYS A 35 8.70 32.04 -4.60
C LYS A 35 9.41 30.69 -4.69
N LEU A 36 8.64 29.62 -4.53
CA LEU A 36 9.06 28.23 -4.65
C LEU A 36 8.29 27.57 -5.80
N TYR A 37 8.97 27.30 -6.91
CA TYR A 37 8.43 26.39 -7.92
C TYR A 37 8.67 24.95 -7.47
N LEU A 38 7.63 24.12 -7.46
CA LEU A 38 7.73 22.70 -7.07
C LEU A 38 7.34 21.80 -8.25
N LEU A 39 8.28 21.03 -8.81
CA LEU A 39 7.96 20.07 -9.87
C LEU A 39 7.21 18.88 -9.29
N LEU A 40 5.97 18.68 -9.73
CA LEU A 40 5.14 17.55 -9.37
C LEU A 40 4.79 16.76 -10.64
N ARG A 41 5.13 15.47 -10.66
CA ARG A 41 4.59 14.53 -11.66
C ARG A 41 3.08 14.59 -11.57
N ASN A 42 2.42 15.06 -12.64
CA ASN A 42 1.00 14.95 -13.01
C ASN A 42 0.67 15.93 -14.16
N VAL A 43 -0.49 15.79 -14.80
CA VAL A 43 -0.80 16.43 -16.10
C VAL A 43 -1.49 17.80 -15.97
N ASP A 44 -2.06 18.14 -14.81
CA ASP A 44 -2.77 19.41 -14.60
C ASP A 44 -2.56 20.00 -13.18
N GLN A 45 -2.75 21.32 -13.07
CA GLN A 45 -2.45 22.13 -11.88
C GLN A 45 -3.39 21.85 -10.69
N ILE A 46 -4.65 21.49 -10.94
CA ILE A 46 -5.65 21.17 -9.89
C ILE A 46 -5.24 19.87 -9.19
N THR A 47 -4.95 18.85 -9.99
CA THR A 47 -4.47 17.56 -9.49
C THR A 47 -3.13 17.73 -8.74
N ALA A 48 -2.19 18.50 -9.30
CA ALA A 48 -0.92 18.82 -8.62
C ALA A 48 -1.14 19.48 -7.24
N SER A 49 -2.07 20.42 -7.13
CA SER A 49 -2.45 21.09 -5.87
C SER A 49 -2.98 20.12 -4.84
N LYS A 50 -3.98 19.30 -5.19
CA LYS A 50 -4.52 18.30 -4.26
C LYS A 50 -3.44 17.36 -3.75
N HIS A 51 -2.64 16.78 -4.64
CA HIS A 51 -1.58 15.86 -4.23
C HIS A 51 -0.51 16.54 -3.37
N PHE A 52 -0.20 17.82 -3.62
CA PHE A 52 0.71 18.56 -2.77
C PHE A 52 0.17 18.66 -1.34
N TYR A 53 -1.09 19.05 -1.17
CA TYR A 53 -1.69 19.10 0.16
C TYR A 53 -1.75 17.71 0.82
N ASP A 54 -2.32 16.71 0.15
CA ASP A 54 -2.53 15.37 0.71
C ASP A 54 -1.22 14.63 1.01
N GLU A 55 -0.22 14.73 0.13
CA GLU A 55 1.00 13.93 0.20
C GLU A 55 2.16 14.67 0.87
N VAL A 56 2.14 16.01 0.93
CA VAL A 56 3.22 16.84 1.50
C VAL A 56 2.74 17.57 2.75
N VAL A 57 1.79 18.50 2.62
CA VAL A 57 1.39 19.41 3.71
C VAL A 57 0.67 18.68 4.85
N GLU A 58 -0.10 17.64 4.55
CA GLU A 58 -0.82 16.86 5.57
C GLU A 58 0.08 15.91 6.37
N LYS A 59 1.35 15.78 6.01
CA LYS A 59 2.30 14.96 6.77
C LYS A 59 2.63 15.62 8.10
N GLU A 60 2.86 14.78 9.12
CA GLU A 60 3.25 15.24 10.46
C GLU A 60 4.53 16.10 10.43
N LEU A 61 5.38 15.94 9.41
CA LEU A 61 6.52 16.84 9.15
C LEU A 61 6.16 18.33 9.25
N PHE A 62 5.00 18.72 8.71
CA PHE A 62 4.54 20.12 8.69
C PHE A 62 3.86 20.55 10.00
N ARG A 63 3.85 19.72 11.05
CA ARG A 63 3.19 20.06 12.32
C ARG A 63 3.73 21.36 12.91
N VAL A 64 5.04 21.55 12.95
CA VAL A 64 5.65 22.78 13.49
C VAL A 64 5.26 24.02 12.68
N LEU A 65 5.15 23.89 11.35
CA LEU A 65 4.63 24.95 10.49
C LEU A 65 3.14 25.23 10.74
N LYS A 66 2.32 24.18 10.89
CA LYS A 66 0.89 24.27 11.22
C LYS A 66 0.67 24.96 12.57
N GLU A 67 1.48 24.63 13.58
CA GLU A 67 1.44 25.27 14.90
C GLU A 67 1.89 26.74 14.84
N LYS A 68 2.95 27.03 14.08
CA LYS A 68 3.50 28.40 13.95
C LYS A 68 2.56 29.35 13.22
N TRP A 69 1.92 28.90 12.14
CA TRP A 69 1.11 29.75 11.25
C TRP A 69 -0.40 29.57 11.42
N GLY A 70 -0.87 28.50 12.07
CA GLY A 70 -2.30 28.25 12.28
C GLY A 70 -3.13 28.32 11.00
N GLY A 71 -4.20 29.11 11.02
CA GLY A 71 -5.08 29.34 9.87
C GLY A 71 -4.38 30.02 8.67
N ASP A 72 -3.29 30.76 8.91
CA ASP A 72 -2.58 31.52 7.89
C ASP A 72 -1.62 30.66 7.05
N LEU A 73 -1.39 29.40 7.44
CA LEU A 73 -0.51 28.49 6.69
C LEU A 73 -0.95 28.34 5.22
N LYS A 74 -2.26 28.29 4.98
CA LYS A 74 -2.81 28.15 3.62
C LYS A 74 -2.49 29.38 2.78
N THR A 75 -2.59 30.57 3.37
CA THR A 75 -2.22 31.84 2.74
C THR A 75 -0.74 31.86 2.41
N LEU A 76 0.13 31.55 3.38
CA LEU A 76 1.58 31.46 3.18
C LEU A 76 1.93 30.50 2.03
N ILE A 77 1.37 29.29 2.01
CA ILE A 77 1.61 28.32 0.94
C ILE A 77 1.14 28.88 -0.41
N SER A 78 -0.04 29.50 -0.47
CA SER A 78 -0.57 30.05 -1.73
C SER A 78 0.24 31.23 -2.27
N GLU A 79 0.86 32.03 -1.39
CA GLU A 79 1.72 33.15 -1.78
C GLU A 79 3.12 32.69 -2.19
N LYS A 80 3.66 31.68 -1.50
CA LYS A 80 5.06 31.28 -1.65
C LYS A 80 5.26 30.13 -2.62
N ILE A 81 4.27 29.27 -2.86
CA ILE A 81 4.45 28.05 -3.66
C ILE A 81 3.68 28.12 -4.98
N TYR A 82 4.40 27.84 -6.06
CA TYR A 82 3.82 27.57 -7.38
C TYR A 82 4.08 26.12 -7.78
N LEU A 83 3.03 25.38 -8.10
CA LEU A 83 3.14 23.98 -8.47
C LEU A 83 3.32 23.84 -9.98
N VAL A 84 4.38 23.13 -10.37
CA VAL A 84 4.77 22.95 -11.76
C VAL A 84 4.45 21.50 -12.17
N PRO A 85 3.38 21.26 -12.97
CA PRO A 85 3.06 19.94 -13.46
C PRO A 85 4.08 19.50 -14.52
N GLY A 86 4.79 18.40 -14.27
CA GLY A 86 5.80 17.90 -15.21
C GLY A 86 6.54 16.66 -14.73
N ASP A 87 7.33 16.05 -15.62
CA ASP A 87 8.18 14.90 -15.32
C ASP A 87 9.61 15.19 -15.75
N ILE A 88 10.55 15.05 -14.80
CA ILE A 88 11.98 15.22 -15.04
C ILE A 88 12.51 14.32 -16.16
N SER A 89 11.87 13.16 -16.40
CA SER A 89 12.28 12.21 -17.45
C SER A 89 12.03 12.73 -18.88
N SER A 90 11.40 13.89 -19.03
CA SER A 90 11.05 14.50 -20.31
C SER A 90 11.86 15.78 -20.57
N PRO A 91 12.11 16.15 -21.84
CA PRO A 91 12.66 17.46 -22.18
C PRO A 91 11.86 18.61 -21.54
N ASN A 92 12.57 19.66 -21.12
CA ASN A 92 11.99 20.77 -20.34
C ASN A 92 11.16 20.29 -19.13
N MET A 93 11.53 19.15 -18.55
CA MET A 93 10.85 18.50 -17.43
C MET A 93 9.35 18.28 -17.68
N GLY A 94 8.94 18.13 -18.94
CA GLY A 94 7.54 17.91 -19.32
C GLY A 94 6.63 19.13 -19.19
N LEU A 95 7.16 20.34 -18.96
CA LEU A 95 6.39 21.57 -18.93
C LEU A 95 5.84 21.86 -20.34
N LYS A 96 4.51 21.93 -20.45
CA LYS A 96 3.81 22.21 -21.71
C LYS A 96 3.41 23.67 -21.87
N ASP A 97 3.26 24.40 -20.77
CA ASP A 97 2.92 25.82 -20.78
C ASP A 97 4.17 26.63 -21.13
N SER A 98 4.18 27.19 -22.35
CA SER A 98 5.29 28.00 -22.84
C SER A 98 5.46 29.30 -22.07
N ASN A 99 4.37 29.92 -21.59
CA ASN A 99 4.44 31.18 -20.86
C ASN A 99 5.06 30.94 -19.48
N LEU A 100 4.60 29.91 -18.77
CA LEU A 100 5.19 29.51 -17.49
C LEU A 100 6.66 29.11 -17.66
N LEU A 101 6.99 28.38 -18.74
CA LEU A 101 8.37 27.98 -19.01
C LEU A 101 9.29 29.19 -19.19
N GLU A 102 8.87 30.19 -19.96
CA GLU A 102 9.62 31.44 -20.14
C GLU A 102 9.65 32.31 -18.87
N GLU A 103 8.57 32.36 -18.10
CA GLU A 103 8.54 33.01 -16.77
C GLU A 103 9.60 32.36 -15.86
N MET A 104 9.61 31.03 -15.74
CA MET A 104 10.56 30.33 -14.89
C MET A 104 12.01 30.52 -15.35
N LYS A 105 12.29 30.52 -16.66
CA LYS A 105 13.64 30.81 -17.19
C LYS A 105 14.12 32.21 -16.78
N ASN A 106 13.21 33.17 -16.67
CA ASN A 106 13.55 34.54 -16.29
C ASN A 106 13.56 34.77 -14.78
N GLU A 107 12.79 34.02 -13.99
CA GLU A 107 12.67 34.25 -12.55
C GLU A 107 13.57 33.37 -11.69
N VAL A 108 13.86 32.13 -12.10
CA VAL A 108 14.54 31.13 -11.25
C VAL A 108 16.00 31.51 -11.01
N GLU A 109 16.36 31.61 -9.72
CA GLU A 109 17.72 31.93 -9.28
C GLU A 109 18.45 30.72 -8.68
N ILE A 110 17.72 29.76 -8.12
CA ILE A 110 18.29 28.56 -7.50
C ILE A 110 17.49 27.35 -7.94
N ILE A 111 18.18 26.30 -8.40
CA ILE A 111 17.55 25.01 -8.71
C ILE A 111 18.09 23.97 -7.72
N VAL A 112 17.21 23.20 -7.09
CA VAL A 112 17.58 22.08 -6.23
C VAL A 112 16.90 20.80 -6.73
N ASN A 113 17.70 19.89 -7.26
CA ASN A 113 17.21 18.64 -7.83
C ASN A 113 17.39 17.44 -6.90
N PHE A 114 16.30 17.02 -6.27
CA PHE A 114 16.18 15.78 -5.50
C PHE A 114 15.62 14.60 -6.30
N ALA A 115 15.07 14.83 -7.50
CA ALA A 115 14.32 13.79 -8.19
C ALA A 115 15.21 12.62 -8.61
N ALA A 116 14.81 11.43 -8.18
CA ALA A 116 15.41 10.17 -8.55
C ALA A 116 14.40 9.04 -8.31
N THR A 117 14.57 7.93 -9.02
CA THR A 117 14.12 6.64 -8.48
C THR A 117 15.24 6.08 -7.62
N THR A 118 14.94 5.78 -6.36
CA THR A 118 15.90 5.26 -5.36
C THR A 118 15.72 3.76 -5.13
N ASN A 119 14.92 3.08 -5.96
CA ASN A 119 14.71 1.65 -5.89
C ASN A 119 15.89 0.92 -6.56
N PHE A 120 16.61 0.10 -5.78
CA PHE A 120 17.77 -0.65 -6.29
C PHE A 120 17.38 -1.69 -7.33
N ASP A 121 16.14 -2.19 -7.28
CA ASP A 121 15.56 -3.16 -8.21
C ASP A 121 14.56 -2.49 -9.17
N GLU A 122 14.86 -1.28 -9.64
CA GLU A 122 14.03 -0.60 -10.65
C GLU A 122 14.35 -1.08 -12.07
N ARG A 123 13.35 -1.00 -12.96
CA ARG A 123 13.57 -1.25 -14.39
C ARG A 123 14.61 -0.28 -14.94
N TYR A 124 15.51 -0.79 -15.77
CA TYR A 124 16.62 0.01 -16.28
C TYR A 124 16.16 1.24 -17.09
N ASP A 125 15.09 1.10 -17.89
CA ASP A 125 14.55 2.22 -18.67
C ASP A 125 14.02 3.36 -17.79
N VAL A 126 13.34 3.02 -16.69
CA VAL A 126 12.80 4.00 -15.74
C VAL A 126 13.92 4.68 -14.97
N ALA A 127 14.89 3.90 -14.48
CA ALA A 127 16.04 4.42 -13.74
C ALA A 127 16.93 5.31 -14.59
N PHE A 128 17.25 4.89 -15.82
CA PHE A 128 18.04 5.67 -16.77
C PHE A 128 17.31 6.96 -17.16
N SER A 129 16.02 6.89 -17.50
CA SER A 129 15.25 8.07 -17.90
C SER A 129 15.12 9.10 -16.77
N THR A 130 14.95 8.64 -15.53
CA THR A 130 14.80 9.54 -14.37
C THR A 130 16.13 10.07 -13.87
N ASN A 131 17.10 9.19 -13.57
CA ASN A 131 18.32 9.56 -12.85
C ASN A 131 19.40 10.09 -13.81
N THR A 132 19.49 9.55 -15.03
CA THR A 132 20.49 9.93 -16.03
C THR A 132 19.96 11.05 -16.93
N LEU A 133 18.91 10.77 -17.71
CA LEU A 133 18.38 11.76 -18.66
C LEU A 133 17.72 12.92 -17.93
N GLY A 134 17.06 12.66 -16.80
CA GLY A 134 16.49 13.72 -15.97
C GLY A 134 17.52 14.73 -15.47
N ALA A 135 18.71 14.27 -15.05
CA ALA A 135 19.81 15.18 -14.69
C ALA A 135 20.20 16.09 -15.86
N ARG A 136 20.31 15.52 -17.07
CA ARG A 136 20.57 16.28 -18.31
C ARG A 136 19.45 17.27 -18.65
N HIS A 137 18.19 16.89 -18.46
CA HIS A 137 17.07 17.79 -18.72
C HIS A 137 17.04 18.99 -17.76
N VAL A 138 17.39 18.78 -16.49
CA VAL A 138 17.54 19.86 -15.51
C VAL A 138 18.71 20.77 -15.88
N LEU A 139 19.85 20.21 -16.27
CA LEU A 139 20.99 21.00 -16.75
C LEU A 139 20.60 21.88 -17.95
N ASN A 140 19.99 21.30 -18.98
CA ASN A 140 19.59 22.04 -20.18
C ASN A 140 18.62 23.18 -19.85
N PHE A 141 17.73 22.99 -18.86
CA PHE A 141 16.85 24.05 -18.39
C PHE A 141 17.62 25.13 -17.62
N ALA A 142 18.55 24.73 -16.76
CA ALA A 142 19.40 25.62 -15.99
C ALA A 142 20.24 26.56 -16.88
N GLU A 143 20.81 26.04 -17.97
CA GLU A 143 21.57 26.83 -18.96
C GLU A 143 20.72 27.90 -19.67
N GLN A 144 19.40 27.70 -19.73
CA GLN A 144 18.46 28.66 -20.34
C GLN A 144 17.96 29.71 -19.33
N CYS A 145 18.31 29.58 -18.04
CA CYS A 145 17.82 30.49 -17.01
C CYS A 145 18.72 31.73 -16.91
N SER A 146 18.20 32.91 -17.25
CA SER A 146 18.98 34.16 -17.34
C SER A 146 19.47 34.67 -15.99
N ASN A 147 18.75 34.35 -14.91
CA ASN A 147 19.05 34.80 -13.55
C ASN A 147 19.65 33.71 -12.64
N LEU A 148 19.92 32.52 -13.17
CA LEU A 148 20.39 31.41 -12.37
C LEU A 148 21.71 31.73 -11.67
N LYS A 149 21.72 31.52 -10.35
CA LYS A 149 22.89 31.69 -9.49
C LYS A 149 23.53 30.38 -9.14
N ILE A 150 22.74 29.34 -8.83
CA ILE A 150 23.23 28.04 -8.35
C ILE A 150 22.32 26.91 -8.85
N LEU A 151 22.93 25.83 -9.33
CA LEU A 151 22.30 24.54 -9.55
C LEU A 151 22.83 23.52 -8.53
N VAL A 152 21.94 22.96 -7.72
CA VAL A 152 22.25 21.86 -6.79
C VAL A 152 21.69 20.56 -7.35
N HIS A 153 22.56 19.56 -7.53
CA HIS A 153 22.20 18.21 -7.90
C HIS A 153 22.45 17.26 -6.72
N VAL A 154 21.39 16.60 -6.23
CA VAL A 154 21.52 15.61 -5.16
C VAL A 154 21.78 14.24 -5.79
N SER A 155 23.01 13.76 -5.63
CA SER A 155 23.52 12.46 -6.06
C SER A 155 23.47 11.47 -4.87
N THR A 156 24.46 10.59 -4.74
CA THR A 156 24.65 9.66 -3.61
C THR A 156 26.14 9.44 -3.40
N ALA A 157 26.61 9.25 -2.16
CA ALA A 157 28.02 8.95 -1.90
C ALA A 157 28.46 7.65 -2.60
N TYR A 158 27.51 6.74 -2.82
CA TYR A 158 27.73 5.43 -3.44
C TYR A 158 27.83 5.45 -4.99
N VAL A 159 28.06 6.61 -5.61
CA VAL A 159 28.40 6.69 -7.06
C VAL A 159 29.86 6.33 -7.34
N SER A 160 30.67 6.10 -6.32
CA SER A 160 32.03 5.56 -6.50
C SER A 160 31.98 4.05 -6.75
N ASN A 161 32.82 3.57 -7.67
CA ASN A 161 33.07 2.14 -7.87
C ASN A 161 34.06 1.57 -6.83
N GLN A 162 34.71 2.43 -6.04
CA GLN A 162 35.64 2.03 -4.98
C GLN A 162 34.86 1.59 -3.74
N ARG A 163 35.27 0.47 -3.13
CA ARG A 163 34.59 -0.14 -1.97
C ARG A 163 35.45 -0.20 -0.71
N GLU A 164 36.71 0.24 -0.80
CA GLU A 164 37.67 0.24 0.29
C GLU A 164 38.48 1.55 0.29
N GLY A 165 39.02 1.94 1.44
CA GLY A 165 39.84 3.14 1.59
C GLY A 165 39.03 4.43 1.78
N VAL A 166 39.64 5.57 1.48
CA VAL A 166 39.00 6.89 1.57
C VAL A 166 38.59 7.34 0.17
N ILE A 167 37.29 7.60 -0.01
CA ILE A 167 36.71 8.05 -1.28
C ILE A 167 36.64 9.58 -1.26
N LEU A 168 37.41 10.21 -2.13
CA LEU A 168 37.53 11.67 -2.23
C LEU A 168 36.34 12.32 -2.93
N GLU A 169 36.08 13.58 -2.59
CA GLU A 169 35.06 14.45 -3.22
C GLU A 169 35.48 14.87 -4.64
N THR A 170 35.56 13.90 -5.55
CA THR A 170 36.02 14.07 -6.93
C THR A 170 34.91 13.77 -7.95
N PRO A 171 34.88 14.45 -9.12
CA PRO A 171 33.87 14.22 -10.14
C PRO A 171 33.87 12.79 -10.67
N CYS A 172 32.69 12.25 -10.96
CA CYS A 172 32.56 10.98 -11.67
C CYS A 172 33.22 11.07 -13.07
N LYS A 173 34.05 10.08 -13.41
CA LYS A 173 34.71 9.97 -14.72
C LYS A 173 34.06 8.88 -15.56
N LEU A 174 34.14 9.00 -16.88
CA LEU A 174 33.79 7.90 -17.78
C LEU A 174 34.61 6.67 -17.43
N VAL A 175 33.93 5.54 -17.23
CA VAL A 175 34.54 4.29 -16.81
C VAL A 175 34.64 3.31 -17.97
N GLU A 176 35.67 2.47 -17.93
CA GLU A 176 35.75 1.26 -18.75
C GLU A 176 34.98 0.13 -18.07
N SER A 177 34.53 -0.85 -18.84
CA SER A 177 33.97 -2.09 -18.31
C SER A 177 35.02 -2.83 -17.47
N VAL A 178 34.56 -3.65 -16.53
CA VAL A 178 35.43 -4.37 -15.58
C VAL A 178 36.46 -5.28 -16.29
N ASP A 179 36.14 -5.76 -17.49
CA ASP A 179 37.01 -6.56 -18.34
C ASP A 179 37.91 -5.72 -19.29
N GLY A 180 37.80 -4.39 -19.24
CA GLY A 180 38.57 -3.45 -20.07
C GLY A 180 38.15 -3.41 -21.55
N THR A 181 37.06 -4.07 -21.93
CA THR A 181 36.71 -4.26 -23.36
C THR A 181 35.87 -3.14 -23.96
N SER A 182 35.20 -2.32 -23.15
CA SER A 182 34.28 -1.28 -23.62
C SER A 182 34.30 -0.04 -22.74
N LYS A 183 34.18 1.13 -23.36
CA LYS A 183 33.99 2.41 -22.65
C LYS A 183 32.51 2.66 -22.45
N LEU A 184 32.13 3.20 -21.30
CA LEU A 184 30.76 3.64 -21.05
C LEU A 184 30.41 4.77 -22.03
N ASP A 185 29.35 4.57 -22.80
CA ASP A 185 28.79 5.56 -23.73
C ASP A 185 27.28 5.69 -23.52
N PHE A 186 26.82 6.92 -23.30
CA PHE A 186 25.42 7.17 -22.90
C PHE A 186 24.43 6.87 -24.03
N GLU A 187 24.81 7.14 -25.29
CA GLU A 187 23.93 6.88 -26.43
C GLU A 187 23.84 5.38 -26.72
N THR A 188 24.95 4.65 -26.51
CA THR A 188 24.97 3.18 -26.54
C THR A 188 24.06 2.58 -25.47
N GLU A 189 24.14 3.04 -24.21
CA GLU A 189 23.22 2.56 -23.15
C GLU A 189 21.76 2.85 -23.49
N ARG A 190 21.48 4.06 -23.99
CA ARG A 190 20.14 4.44 -24.43
C ARG A 190 19.64 3.52 -25.53
N LYS A 191 20.47 3.24 -26.53
CA LYS A 191 20.11 2.34 -27.64
C LYS A 191 19.86 0.91 -27.16
N ILE A 192 20.69 0.39 -26.25
CA ILE A 192 20.48 -0.93 -25.61
C ILE A 192 19.11 -0.99 -24.93
N ILE A 193 18.74 0.06 -24.19
CA ILE A 193 17.43 0.16 -23.52
C ILE A 193 16.29 0.19 -24.56
N GLU A 194 16.40 1.04 -25.58
CA GLU A 194 15.38 1.21 -26.61
C GLU A 194 15.17 -0.07 -27.42
N ASP A 195 16.25 -0.74 -27.82
CA ASP A 195 16.23 -2.01 -28.55
C ASP A 195 15.63 -3.13 -27.68
N SER A 196 16.05 -3.24 -26.41
CA SER A 196 15.48 -4.21 -25.47
C SER A 196 13.97 -4.00 -25.26
N LEU A 197 13.53 -2.75 -25.09
CA LEU A 197 12.11 -2.42 -24.98
C LEU A 197 11.36 -2.73 -26.27
N ARG A 198 11.97 -2.48 -27.44
CA ARG A 198 11.38 -2.78 -28.74
C ARG A 198 11.19 -4.29 -28.91
N GLU A 199 12.20 -5.09 -28.59
CA GLU A 199 12.12 -6.56 -28.60
C GLU A 199 11.03 -7.08 -27.66
N LEU A 200 11.01 -6.60 -26.41
CA LEU A 200 10.01 -6.99 -25.41
C LEU A 200 8.58 -6.56 -25.78
N ARG A 201 8.41 -5.44 -26.49
CA ARG A 201 7.10 -4.98 -27.00
C ARG A 201 6.65 -5.75 -28.23
N ASN A 202 7.59 -6.14 -29.09
CA ASN A 202 7.30 -6.94 -30.28
C ASN A 202 6.92 -8.38 -29.92
N ASN A 203 7.50 -8.91 -28.85
CA ASN A 203 7.12 -10.21 -28.30
C ASN A 203 5.82 -10.10 -27.48
N LYS A 204 4.70 -10.49 -28.11
CA LYS A 204 3.36 -10.41 -27.51
C LYS A 204 3.10 -11.49 -26.45
N ASP A 205 3.96 -12.49 -26.35
CA ASP A 205 3.83 -13.62 -25.43
C ASP A 205 4.44 -13.33 -24.04
N ILE A 206 5.23 -12.26 -23.93
CA ILE A 206 5.81 -11.81 -22.67
C ILE A 206 4.80 -10.93 -21.93
N ASP A 207 4.43 -11.32 -20.70
CA ASP A 207 3.58 -10.54 -19.82
C ASP A 207 4.34 -9.34 -19.19
N GLU A 208 3.62 -8.40 -18.58
CA GLU A 208 4.22 -7.18 -18.02
C GLU A 208 5.15 -7.44 -16.81
N ILE A 209 4.92 -8.50 -16.04
CA ILE A 209 5.78 -8.88 -14.91
C ILE A 209 7.11 -9.37 -15.47
N THR A 210 7.06 -10.26 -16.46
CA THR A 210 8.26 -10.78 -17.13
C THR A 210 9.02 -9.64 -17.81
N ARG A 211 8.35 -8.72 -18.52
CA ARG A 211 8.99 -7.52 -19.09
C ARG A 211 9.68 -6.68 -18.01
N SER A 212 9.00 -6.44 -16.89
CA SER A 212 9.58 -5.67 -15.80
C SER A 212 10.80 -6.37 -15.19
N LEU A 213 10.77 -7.69 -15.01
CA LEU A 213 11.90 -8.46 -14.49
C LEU A 213 13.08 -8.42 -15.46
N THR A 214 12.85 -8.64 -16.76
CA THR A 214 13.91 -8.56 -17.78
C THR A 214 14.59 -7.19 -17.79
N MET A 215 13.83 -6.09 -17.69
CA MET A 215 14.42 -4.75 -17.65
C MET A 215 15.17 -4.45 -16.35
N LYS A 216 14.79 -5.06 -15.22
CA LYS A 216 15.55 -4.96 -13.96
C LYS A 216 16.86 -5.76 -14.04
N ASP A 217 16.79 -6.95 -14.62
CA ASP A 217 17.96 -7.83 -14.81
C ASP A 217 18.96 -7.20 -15.78
N LEU A 218 18.47 -6.55 -16.84
CA LEU A 218 19.30 -5.77 -17.75
C LEU A 218 20.06 -4.68 -17.00
N GLY A 219 19.37 -3.87 -16.18
CA GLY A 219 20.01 -2.81 -15.39
C GLY A 219 21.06 -3.35 -14.43
N THR A 220 20.75 -4.46 -13.75
CA THR A 220 21.69 -5.15 -12.85
C THR A 220 22.93 -5.65 -13.60
N LYS A 221 22.74 -6.22 -14.79
CA LYS A 221 23.83 -6.70 -15.65
C LYS A 221 24.72 -5.55 -16.12
N ARG A 222 24.12 -4.44 -16.60
CA ARG A 222 24.88 -3.26 -17.05
C ARG A 222 25.63 -2.61 -15.88
N ALA A 223 25.01 -2.46 -14.72
CA ALA A 223 25.67 -1.93 -13.53
C ALA A 223 26.91 -2.75 -13.15
N LYS A 224 26.77 -4.09 -13.03
CA LYS A 224 27.87 -5.00 -12.72
C LYS A 224 28.99 -4.93 -13.78
N MET A 225 28.65 -4.79 -15.06
CA MET A 225 29.63 -4.68 -16.15
C MET A 225 30.55 -3.45 -16.01
N TYR A 226 30.05 -2.36 -15.44
CA TYR A 226 30.83 -1.13 -15.21
C TYR A 226 31.28 -0.96 -13.75
N GLY A 227 31.22 -2.03 -12.95
CA GLY A 227 31.71 -2.04 -11.57
C GLY A 227 30.76 -1.40 -10.54
N TYR A 228 29.55 -1.05 -10.94
CA TYR A 228 28.54 -0.51 -10.04
C TYR A 228 27.74 -1.62 -9.37
N PRO A 229 27.36 -1.45 -8.10
CA PRO A 229 26.69 -2.50 -7.36
C PRO A 229 25.25 -2.75 -7.78
N ASN A 230 24.53 -1.70 -8.18
CA ASN A 230 23.15 -1.80 -8.61
C ASN A 230 22.79 -0.72 -9.63
N THR A 231 21.60 -0.85 -10.21
CA THR A 231 21.06 0.07 -11.23
C THR A 231 20.94 1.50 -10.71
N TYR A 232 20.62 1.69 -9.42
CA TYR A 232 20.47 3.02 -8.83
C TYR A 232 21.79 3.79 -8.80
N THR A 233 22.84 3.22 -8.21
CA THR A 233 24.16 3.85 -8.14
C THR A 233 24.73 4.09 -9.53
N PHE A 234 24.53 3.15 -10.46
CA PHE A 234 24.99 3.26 -11.84
C PHE A 234 24.33 4.43 -12.58
N THR A 235 23.00 4.54 -12.51
CA THR A 235 22.26 5.61 -13.19
C THR A 235 22.48 6.99 -12.52
N LYS A 236 22.68 7.03 -11.21
CA LYS A 236 23.11 8.26 -10.51
C LYS A 236 24.50 8.73 -10.96
N ALA A 237 25.46 7.82 -11.06
CA ALA A 237 26.80 8.14 -11.54
C ALA A 237 26.77 8.63 -12.99
N MET A 238 25.98 8.00 -13.87
CA MET A 238 25.80 8.49 -15.25
C MET A 238 25.17 9.88 -15.31
N GLY A 239 24.15 10.15 -14.48
CA GLY A 239 23.56 11.49 -14.38
C GLY A 239 24.57 12.54 -13.92
N GLU A 240 25.45 12.17 -12.99
CA GLU A 240 26.51 13.02 -12.50
C GLU A 240 27.58 13.31 -13.57
N MET A 241 27.98 12.31 -14.34
CA MET A 241 28.91 12.49 -15.45
C MET A 241 28.34 13.46 -16.51
N LEU A 242 27.05 13.31 -16.85
CA LEU A 242 26.39 14.19 -17.83
C LEU A 242 26.27 15.64 -17.36
N ILE A 243 26.00 15.87 -16.06
CA ILE A 243 25.87 17.22 -15.54
C ILE A 243 27.23 17.91 -15.40
N ASN A 244 28.28 17.15 -15.05
CA ASN A 244 29.61 17.69 -14.87
C ASN A 244 30.27 18.09 -16.20
N ASP A 245 30.11 17.28 -17.26
CA ASP A 245 30.70 17.48 -18.59
C ASP A 245 30.31 18.81 -19.28
N LYS A 246 29.19 19.43 -18.87
CA LYS A 246 28.59 20.59 -19.53
C LYS A 246 28.32 21.77 -18.60
N SER A 247 28.92 21.77 -17.41
CA SER A 247 28.62 22.77 -16.38
C SER A 247 29.51 24.02 -16.39
N ASP A 248 30.34 24.21 -17.42
CA ASP A 248 31.34 25.28 -17.50
C ASP A 248 30.76 26.71 -17.35
N ASN A 249 29.48 26.90 -17.67
CA ASN A 249 28.79 28.18 -17.57
C ASN A 249 27.94 28.34 -16.30
N LEU A 250 27.94 27.35 -15.40
CA LEU A 250 27.08 27.31 -14.22
C LEU A 250 27.90 27.23 -12.93
N ARG A 251 27.25 27.57 -11.80
CA ARG A 251 27.74 27.19 -10.47
C ARG A 251 27.03 25.91 -10.07
N LEU A 252 27.72 24.79 -10.22
CA LEU A 252 27.20 23.46 -9.94
C LEU A 252 27.67 22.97 -8.57
N ILE A 253 26.71 22.61 -7.72
CA ILE A 253 26.95 21.92 -6.46
C ILE A 253 26.39 20.50 -6.58
N ILE A 254 27.23 19.50 -6.41
CA ILE A 254 26.81 18.10 -6.31
C ILE A 254 26.85 17.70 -4.84
N VAL A 255 25.70 17.29 -4.30
CA VAL A 255 25.59 16.80 -2.92
C VAL A 255 25.38 15.30 -2.94
N ARG A 256 26.24 14.57 -2.24
CA ARG A 256 26.28 13.11 -2.18
C ARG A 256 26.02 12.66 -0.74
N PRO A 257 24.75 12.52 -0.32
CA PRO A 257 24.44 11.97 0.99
C PRO A 257 24.76 10.47 1.06
N THR A 258 25.04 9.98 2.26
CA THR A 258 25.14 8.54 2.58
C THR A 258 23.75 7.96 2.90
N ILE A 259 23.64 6.90 3.71
CA ILE A 259 22.33 6.31 4.01
C ILE A 259 21.52 7.27 4.88
N VAL A 260 20.50 7.89 4.28
CA VAL A 260 19.66 8.86 4.97
C VAL A 260 18.66 8.17 5.89
N THR A 261 18.64 8.57 7.16
CA THR A 261 17.75 8.06 8.21
C THR A 261 16.72 9.12 8.63
N SER A 262 16.01 8.93 9.75
CA SER A 262 15.03 9.91 10.26
C SER A 262 15.67 11.27 10.57
N THR A 263 14.85 12.29 10.83
CA THR A 263 15.35 13.57 11.34
C THR A 263 15.97 13.40 12.73
N TYR A 264 17.09 14.07 13.00
CA TYR A 264 17.72 14.07 14.32
C TYR A 264 17.13 15.14 15.24
N LYS A 265 16.99 16.37 14.76
CA LYS A 265 16.51 17.51 15.56
C LYS A 265 15.38 18.27 14.86
N GLU A 266 15.46 18.49 13.55
CA GLU A 266 14.56 19.41 12.86
C GLU A 266 13.64 18.74 11.81
N PRO A 267 12.39 19.21 11.64
CA PRO A 267 11.68 20.16 12.52
C PRO A 267 11.38 19.58 13.91
N PHE A 268 11.45 18.26 14.05
CA PHE A 268 11.42 17.52 15.31
C PHE A 268 12.12 16.18 15.11
N PRO A 269 12.59 15.51 16.18
CA PRO A 269 13.27 14.21 16.09
C PRO A 269 12.36 13.09 15.60
N GLY A 270 12.92 12.17 14.81
CA GLY A 270 12.32 10.86 14.50
C GLY A 270 11.39 10.83 13.29
N TRP A 271 11.18 11.94 12.58
CA TRP A 271 10.33 11.93 11.39
C TRP A 271 10.99 11.13 10.25
N ILE A 272 10.25 10.19 9.69
CA ILE A 272 10.67 9.37 8.55
C ILE A 272 9.47 9.00 7.68
N GLU A 273 9.70 8.76 6.39
CA GLU A 273 8.66 8.31 5.46
C GLU A 273 9.14 7.14 4.57
N GLY A 274 8.38 6.04 4.65
CA GLY A 274 8.63 4.79 3.95
C GLY A 274 9.69 3.92 4.63
N LEU A 275 9.74 2.63 4.27
CA LEU A 275 10.84 1.74 4.64
C LEU A 275 12.01 1.99 3.70
N ARG A 276 13.16 2.43 4.22
CA ARG A 276 14.36 2.75 3.45
C ARG A 276 15.55 1.94 3.95
N THR A 277 16.29 1.32 3.04
CA THR A 277 17.58 0.64 3.30
C THR A 277 17.60 -0.15 4.63
N ILE A 278 18.11 0.43 5.72
CA ILE A 278 18.24 -0.20 7.03
C ILE A 278 16.90 -0.43 7.75
N ASP A 279 15.87 0.35 7.44
CA ASP A 279 14.55 0.24 8.09
C ASP A 279 13.90 -1.14 7.83
N GLY A 280 14.16 -1.72 6.66
CA GLY A 280 13.68 -3.06 6.32
C GLY A 280 14.34 -4.15 7.19
N LEU A 281 15.60 -3.95 7.56
CA LEU A 281 16.31 -4.82 8.52
C LEU A 281 15.66 -4.71 9.90
N ILE A 282 15.43 -3.48 10.37
CA ILE A 282 14.82 -3.19 11.68
C ILE A 282 13.41 -3.81 11.76
N ASP A 283 12.55 -3.55 10.77
CA ASP A 283 11.19 -4.09 10.72
C ASP A 283 11.16 -5.62 10.61
N GLY A 284 11.98 -6.20 9.74
CA GLY A 284 12.08 -7.65 9.57
C GLY A 284 12.57 -8.36 10.83
N TYR A 285 13.54 -7.75 11.53
CA TYR A 285 14.05 -8.27 12.78
C TYR A 285 13.02 -8.16 13.91
N GLY A 286 12.37 -7.00 14.11
CA GLY A 286 11.32 -6.83 15.12
C GLY A 286 10.14 -7.81 14.94
N LYS A 287 9.83 -8.18 13.70
CA LYS A 287 8.83 -9.22 13.36
C LYS A 287 9.28 -10.66 13.63
N GLY A 288 10.51 -10.88 14.11
CA GLY A 288 11.09 -12.21 14.30
C GLY A 288 11.33 -12.98 13.01
N LYS A 289 11.33 -12.29 11.85
CA LYS A 289 11.51 -12.91 10.52
C LYS A 289 12.97 -12.98 10.09
N LEU A 290 13.86 -12.27 10.78
CA LEU A 290 15.27 -12.19 10.46
C LEU A 290 16.12 -12.86 11.55
N ALA A 291 16.61 -14.07 11.28
CA ALA A 291 17.47 -14.81 12.21
C ALA A 291 18.97 -14.64 11.89
N PHE A 292 19.30 -14.30 10.65
CA PHE A 292 20.66 -14.12 10.17
C PHE A 292 20.71 -13.10 9.05
N PHE A 293 21.89 -12.52 8.82
CA PHE A 293 22.09 -11.51 7.80
C PHE A 293 23.54 -11.52 7.28
N PRO A 294 23.77 -11.44 5.95
CA PRO A 294 25.11 -11.29 5.41
C PRO A 294 25.58 -9.85 5.63
N SER A 295 26.55 -9.65 6.50
CA SER A 295 27.16 -8.35 6.75
C SER A 295 28.43 -8.54 7.56
N ASN A 296 29.48 -7.77 7.23
CA ASN A 296 30.67 -7.74 8.06
C ASN A 296 30.39 -6.91 9.32
N ALA A 297 30.52 -7.54 10.49
CA ALA A 297 30.27 -6.92 11.79
C ALA A 297 31.07 -5.63 12.00
N SER A 298 32.32 -5.58 11.55
CA SER A 298 33.22 -4.44 11.73
C SER A 298 33.17 -3.43 10.57
N SER A 299 32.38 -3.67 9.53
CA SER A 299 32.20 -2.70 8.45
C SER A 299 31.49 -1.45 8.98
N ILE A 300 31.91 -0.30 8.47
CA ILE A 300 31.32 0.99 8.81
C ILE A 300 29.98 1.11 8.11
N LEU A 301 28.95 1.41 8.89
CA LEU A 301 27.64 1.76 8.41
C LEU A 301 27.51 3.28 8.37
N ASP A 302 27.77 3.86 7.21
CA ASP A 302 27.68 5.31 7.03
C ASP A 302 26.21 5.74 6.84
N VAL A 303 25.63 6.22 7.94
CA VAL A 303 24.28 6.78 8.01
C VAL A 303 24.34 8.26 8.37
N ILE A 304 23.34 9.01 7.92
CA ILE A 304 23.20 10.44 8.22
C ILE A 304 21.73 10.80 8.43
N PRO A 305 21.38 11.62 9.43
CA PRO A 305 20.02 12.15 9.60
C PRO A 305 19.57 13.04 8.43
N ALA A 306 18.28 13.01 8.10
CA ALA A 306 17.74 13.72 6.92
C ALA A 306 17.82 15.25 7.02
N ASP A 307 17.65 15.79 8.21
CA ASP A 307 17.76 17.22 8.49
C ASP A 307 19.20 17.74 8.35
N MET A 308 20.21 16.93 8.72
CA MET A 308 21.61 17.27 8.45
C MET A 308 21.92 17.38 6.95
N VAL A 309 21.34 16.50 6.13
CA VAL A 309 21.50 16.57 4.66
C VAL A 309 20.90 17.87 4.11
N VAL A 310 19.69 18.22 4.53
CA VAL A 310 19.01 19.46 4.09
C VAL A 310 19.76 20.70 4.55
N ASN A 311 20.20 20.73 5.82
CA ASN A 311 21.00 21.83 6.34
C ASN A 311 22.32 21.97 5.56
N GLY A 312 22.94 20.85 5.15
CA GLY A 312 24.21 20.85 4.42
C GLY A 312 24.05 21.40 3.00
N ILE A 313 22.93 21.07 2.34
CA ILE A 313 22.54 21.66 1.05
C ILE A 313 22.38 23.17 1.17
N ILE A 314 21.64 23.64 2.19
CA ILE A 314 21.44 25.08 2.42
C ILE A 314 22.79 25.76 2.66
N MET A 315 23.64 25.22 3.51
CA MET A 315 24.96 25.82 3.76
C MET A 315 25.84 25.86 2.51
N ALA A 316 25.83 24.82 1.68
CA ALA A 316 26.60 24.82 0.43
C ALA A 316 26.10 25.93 -0.52
N ILE A 317 24.78 26.12 -0.62
CA ILE A 317 24.18 27.23 -1.38
C ILE A 317 24.66 28.59 -0.83
N LEU A 318 24.64 28.77 0.49
CA LEU A 318 25.01 30.04 1.14
C LEU A 318 26.48 30.42 0.91
N ALA A 319 27.40 29.45 0.96
CA ALA A 319 28.83 29.73 0.83
C ALA A 319 29.26 30.00 -0.61
N HIS A 320 28.61 29.38 -1.60
CA HIS A 320 29.02 29.48 -3.01
C HIS A 320 28.29 30.55 -3.82
N LYS A 321 27.47 31.37 -3.14
CA LYS A 321 26.73 32.45 -3.79
C LYS A 321 27.59 33.49 -4.52
N LEU A 322 28.86 33.64 -4.14
CA LEU A 322 29.80 34.62 -4.71
C LEU A 322 30.95 33.97 -5.53
N GLN A 323 31.02 32.65 -5.64
CA GLN A 323 32.12 31.99 -6.37
C GLN A 323 32.07 32.29 -7.87
N PRO A 324 33.19 32.19 -8.62
CA PRO A 324 33.17 32.29 -10.08
C PRO A 324 32.34 31.16 -10.72
N PHE A 325 31.80 31.40 -11.92
CA PHE A 325 31.17 30.35 -12.74
C PHE A 325 32.23 29.36 -13.24
N GLY A 326 31.82 28.12 -13.58
CA GLY A 326 32.72 27.09 -14.11
C GLY A 326 33.44 26.26 -13.05
N HIS A 327 33.04 26.36 -11.79
CA HIS A 327 33.52 25.52 -10.70
C HIS A 327 32.44 24.53 -10.25
N THR A 328 32.69 23.24 -10.43
CA THR A 328 31.92 22.16 -9.79
C THR A 328 32.45 21.90 -8.39
N LEU A 329 31.55 21.90 -7.41
CA LEU A 329 31.88 21.55 -6.03
C LEU A 329 31.08 20.32 -5.59
N ILE A 330 31.77 19.40 -4.94
CA ILE A 330 31.21 18.11 -4.53
C ILE A 330 31.29 18.03 -3.01
N TYR A 331 30.15 17.66 -2.41
CA TYR A 331 30.00 17.50 -0.98
C TYR A 331 29.56 16.08 -0.66
N HIS A 332 30.39 15.29 0.01
CA HIS A 332 29.90 14.11 0.72
C HIS A 332 29.25 14.57 2.03
N ILE A 333 28.02 14.11 2.28
CA ILE A 333 27.34 14.32 3.56
C ILE A 333 27.11 12.96 4.19
N GLY A 334 27.99 12.60 5.13
CA GLY A 334 28.00 11.32 5.82
C GLY A 334 28.71 11.41 7.15
N SER A 335 28.71 10.32 7.91
CA SER A 335 29.29 10.25 9.25
C SER A 335 30.60 9.46 9.32
N SER A 336 30.98 8.69 8.29
CA SER A 336 32.09 7.72 8.38
C SER A 336 33.48 8.31 8.69
N MET A 337 33.73 9.57 8.37
CA MET A 337 35.01 10.23 8.68
C MET A 337 35.05 10.90 10.05
N ARG A 338 33.89 11.14 10.66
CA ARG A 338 33.75 11.95 11.89
C ARG A 338 33.25 11.14 13.07
N ASN A 339 32.12 10.45 12.87
CA ASN A 339 31.43 9.70 13.90
C ASN A 339 30.93 8.36 13.32
N ALA A 340 31.87 7.49 12.98
CA ALA A 340 31.57 6.22 12.34
C ALA A 340 30.85 5.25 13.29
N MET A 341 29.73 4.69 12.82
CA MET A 341 29.06 3.57 13.45
C MET A 341 29.36 2.28 12.67
N SER A 342 29.45 1.13 13.34
CA SER A 342 29.62 -0.18 12.69
C SER A 342 28.30 -0.94 12.53
N ASN A 343 28.28 -1.96 11.68
CA ASN A 343 27.11 -2.84 11.53
C ASN A 343 26.77 -3.60 12.83
N ILE A 344 27.77 -3.95 13.65
CA ILE A 344 27.52 -4.62 14.94
C ILE A 344 26.86 -3.68 15.95
N ASP A 345 27.15 -2.38 15.91
CA ASP A 345 26.48 -1.40 16.77
C ASP A 345 24.99 -1.34 16.45
N LEU A 346 24.64 -1.20 15.16
CA LEU A 346 23.23 -1.22 14.73
C LEU A 346 22.53 -2.51 15.19
N CYS A 347 23.15 -3.68 14.98
CA CYS A 347 22.57 -4.96 15.43
C CYS A 347 22.37 -5.00 16.94
N SER A 348 23.26 -4.39 17.71
CA SER A 348 23.19 -4.31 19.17
C SER A 348 22.05 -3.40 19.61
N TYR A 349 21.91 -2.22 19.01
CA TYR A 349 20.81 -1.29 19.30
C TYR A 349 19.44 -1.88 18.96
N ILE A 350 19.32 -2.54 17.79
CA ILE A 350 18.09 -3.20 17.40
C ILE A 350 17.75 -4.34 18.38
N LEU A 351 18.74 -5.16 18.76
CA LEU A 351 18.54 -6.23 19.74
C LEU A 351 18.09 -5.66 21.09
N GLN A 352 18.78 -4.64 21.59
CA GLN A 352 18.45 -3.98 22.85
C GLN A 352 17.01 -3.45 22.82
N TYR A 353 16.67 -2.67 21.79
CA TYR A 353 15.33 -2.09 21.63
C TYR A 353 14.23 -3.15 21.67
N PHE A 354 14.34 -4.22 20.87
CA PHE A 354 13.30 -5.25 20.79
C PHE A 354 13.36 -6.27 21.94
N THR A 355 14.45 -6.29 22.72
CA THR A 355 14.49 -7.05 23.98
C THR A 355 13.72 -6.31 25.06
N GLU A 356 13.88 -4.98 25.15
CA GLU A 356 13.16 -4.13 26.11
C GLU A 356 11.69 -3.91 25.71
N LYS A 357 11.43 -3.75 24.40
CA LYS A 357 10.11 -3.46 23.81
C LYS A 357 9.76 -4.50 22.75
N PRO A 358 9.58 -5.78 23.13
CA PRO A 358 9.30 -6.83 22.16
C PRO A 358 7.96 -6.61 21.48
N TRP A 359 7.92 -6.92 20.20
CA TRP A 359 6.66 -6.91 19.45
C TRP A 359 5.79 -8.10 19.82
N ILE A 360 4.51 -7.95 19.54
CA ILE A 360 3.51 -8.98 19.74
C ILE A 360 3.12 -9.50 18.36
N ASP A 361 3.15 -10.81 18.17
CA ASP A 361 2.69 -11.41 16.93
C ASP A 361 1.16 -11.37 16.80
N LYS A 362 0.66 -11.84 15.67
CA LYS A 362 -0.78 -11.94 15.38
C LYS A 362 -1.56 -12.81 16.39
N ASP A 363 -0.86 -13.67 17.13
CA ASP A 363 -1.44 -14.64 18.06
C ASP A 363 -1.31 -14.14 19.51
N GLY A 364 -0.92 -12.86 19.71
CA GLY A 364 -0.80 -12.25 21.03
C GLY A 364 0.46 -12.62 21.79
N LYS A 365 1.37 -13.38 21.16
CA LYS A 365 2.59 -13.84 21.81
C LYS A 365 3.70 -12.84 21.61
N THR A 366 4.45 -12.60 22.67
CA THR A 366 5.69 -11.85 22.62
C THR A 366 6.65 -12.51 21.64
N ILE A 367 7.06 -11.78 20.62
CA ILE A 367 8.05 -12.24 19.66
C ILE A 367 9.39 -12.30 20.38
N LYS A 368 9.87 -13.51 20.63
CA LYS A 368 11.19 -13.75 21.22
C LYS A 368 12.26 -13.55 20.17
N ILE A 369 12.90 -12.39 20.23
CA ILE A 369 14.01 -12.04 19.39
C ILE A 369 15.30 -12.70 19.91
N LYS A 370 16.15 -13.16 19.00
CA LYS A 370 17.47 -13.72 19.30
C LYS A 370 18.55 -12.86 18.66
N LYS A 371 19.75 -12.88 19.23
CA LYS A 371 20.93 -12.21 18.65
C LYS A 371 21.08 -12.62 17.18
N LEU A 372 21.15 -11.62 16.31
CA LEU A 372 21.28 -11.82 14.86
C LEU A 372 22.60 -12.52 14.54
N THR A 373 22.55 -13.58 13.73
CA THR A 373 23.77 -14.24 13.24
C THR A 373 24.29 -13.50 12.00
N LEU A 374 25.48 -12.90 12.09
CA LEU A 374 26.11 -12.21 10.97
C LEU A 374 27.04 -13.14 10.19
N PHE A 375 26.92 -13.14 8.86
CA PHE A 375 27.87 -13.80 7.97
C PHE A 375 28.85 -12.77 7.41
N ASN A 376 30.12 -12.85 7.84
CA ASN A 376 31.17 -11.87 7.51
C ASN A 376 31.65 -11.93 6.05
N ASP A 377 31.19 -12.91 5.27
CA ASP A 377 31.47 -13.01 3.84
C ASP A 377 30.33 -13.70 3.10
N MET A 378 30.18 -13.34 1.82
CA MET A 378 29.14 -13.88 0.96
C MET A 378 29.27 -15.37 0.69
N ALA A 379 30.49 -15.93 0.70
CA ALA A 379 30.66 -17.37 0.48
C ALA A 379 30.11 -18.18 1.66
N SER A 380 30.33 -17.73 2.90
CA SER A 380 29.73 -18.31 4.11
C SER A 380 28.21 -18.22 4.11
N PHE A 381 27.66 -17.06 3.73
CA PHE A 381 26.22 -16.89 3.59
C PHE A 381 25.64 -17.83 2.51
N HIS A 382 26.24 -17.88 1.32
CA HIS A 382 25.82 -18.79 0.25
C HIS A 382 25.92 -20.26 0.64
N ARG A 383 26.98 -20.66 1.37
CA ARG A 383 27.09 -22.03 1.93
C ARG A 383 25.94 -22.32 2.88
N HIS A 384 25.63 -21.40 3.79
CA HIS A 384 24.51 -21.56 4.72
C HIS A 384 23.18 -21.68 3.97
N MET A 385 22.90 -20.74 3.05
CA MET A 385 21.69 -20.75 2.23
C MET A 385 21.56 -22.03 1.40
N THR A 386 22.68 -22.51 0.86
CA THR A 386 22.72 -23.75 0.08
C THR A 386 22.38 -24.95 0.95
N ILE A 387 23.08 -25.11 2.07
CA ILE A 387 22.94 -26.27 2.95
C ILE A 387 21.56 -26.30 3.61
N ARG A 388 21.10 -25.17 4.14
CA ARG A 388 19.87 -25.10 4.94
C ARG A 388 18.59 -24.95 4.12
N TYR A 389 18.67 -24.37 2.92
CA TYR A 389 17.49 -24.05 2.13
C TYR A 389 17.53 -24.68 0.75
N LEU A 390 18.60 -24.49 -0.04
CA LEU A 390 18.62 -24.95 -1.43
C LEU A 390 18.64 -26.49 -1.56
N ILE A 391 19.44 -27.19 -0.75
CA ILE A 391 19.49 -28.66 -0.76
C ILE A 391 18.14 -29.24 -0.35
N PHE A 392 17.54 -28.69 0.71
CA PHE A 392 16.20 -29.08 1.15
C PHE A 392 15.15 -28.77 0.08
N LEU A 393 15.23 -27.61 -0.59
CA LEU A 393 14.34 -27.25 -1.68
C LEU A 393 14.50 -28.19 -2.87
N LYS A 394 15.73 -28.51 -3.30
CA LYS A 394 16.00 -29.47 -4.38
C LYS A 394 15.54 -30.88 -4.01
N GLY A 395 15.75 -31.29 -2.76
CA GLY A 395 15.25 -32.56 -2.23
C GLY A 395 13.72 -32.58 -2.21
N PHE A 396 13.09 -31.49 -1.79
CA PHE A 396 11.64 -31.34 -1.79
C PHE A 396 11.07 -31.26 -3.21
N GLU A 397 11.78 -30.66 -4.16
CA GLU A 397 11.43 -30.69 -5.59
C GLU A 397 11.62 -32.07 -6.23
N PHE A 398 12.60 -32.85 -5.75
CA PHE A 398 12.75 -34.24 -6.13
C PHE A 398 11.59 -35.09 -5.57
N VAL A 399 11.24 -34.93 -4.29
CA VAL A 399 10.03 -35.52 -3.71
C VAL A 399 8.81 -35.08 -4.50
N ASN A 400 8.66 -33.79 -4.77
CA ASN A 400 7.58 -33.25 -5.59
C ASN A 400 7.51 -33.94 -6.96
N ARG A 401 8.63 -34.12 -7.68
CA ARG A 401 8.68 -34.90 -8.93
C ARG A 401 8.30 -36.37 -8.75
N ALA A 402 8.81 -37.02 -7.70
CA ALA A 402 8.49 -38.42 -7.36
C ALA A 402 7.00 -38.60 -7.01
N PHE A 403 6.34 -37.55 -6.53
CA PHE A 403 4.91 -37.48 -6.22
C PHE A 403 4.13 -36.70 -7.30
N CYS A 404 4.55 -36.79 -8.57
CA CYS A 404 3.84 -36.21 -9.73
C CYS A 404 3.48 -34.72 -9.59
N TYR A 405 4.38 -33.94 -9.02
CA TYR A 405 4.24 -32.51 -8.78
C TYR A 405 3.14 -32.11 -7.75
N ALA A 406 2.74 -33.02 -6.84
CA ALA A 406 1.71 -32.79 -5.81
C ALA A 406 1.97 -31.61 -4.85
N PHE A 407 3.23 -31.20 -4.69
CA PHE A 407 3.68 -30.09 -3.85
C PHE A 407 4.19 -28.89 -4.67
N GLN A 408 3.86 -28.81 -5.97
CA GLN A 408 4.43 -27.80 -6.87
C GLN A 408 4.20 -26.37 -6.39
N ASP A 409 3.02 -26.06 -5.87
CA ASP A 409 2.73 -24.72 -5.33
C ASP A 409 3.61 -24.40 -4.12
N LYS A 410 3.89 -25.40 -3.28
CA LYS A 410 4.77 -25.23 -2.13
C LYS A 410 6.24 -25.13 -2.55
N CYS A 411 6.67 -25.91 -3.54
CA CYS A 411 8.00 -25.77 -4.16
C CYS A 411 8.16 -24.38 -4.80
N ASN A 412 7.17 -23.90 -5.53
CA ASN A 412 7.17 -22.58 -6.16
C ASN A 412 7.18 -21.46 -5.11
N ASP A 413 6.39 -21.57 -4.03
CA ASP A 413 6.40 -20.64 -2.89
C ASP A 413 7.77 -20.59 -2.22
N LEU A 414 8.35 -21.76 -1.91
CA LEU A 414 9.66 -21.85 -1.26
C LEU A 414 10.79 -21.35 -2.17
N ARG A 415 10.74 -21.70 -3.46
CA ARG A 415 11.70 -21.23 -4.47
C ARG A 415 11.57 -19.72 -4.67
N GLY A 416 10.36 -19.20 -4.84
CA GLY A 416 10.12 -17.77 -4.97
C GLY A 416 10.61 -16.97 -3.75
N LYS A 417 10.42 -17.51 -2.53
CA LYS A 417 10.98 -16.92 -1.30
C LYS A 417 12.50 -16.96 -1.29
N PHE A 418 13.09 -18.08 -1.68
CA PHE A 418 14.55 -18.22 -1.79
C PHE A 418 15.12 -17.22 -2.80
N ASP A 419 14.60 -17.20 -4.03
CA ASP A 419 15.03 -16.32 -5.10
C ASP A 419 14.87 -14.84 -4.70
N TRP A 420 13.76 -14.50 -4.03
CA TRP A 420 13.55 -13.14 -3.52
C TRP A 420 14.60 -12.75 -2.48
N VAL A 421 14.90 -13.61 -1.49
CA VAL A 421 15.94 -13.35 -0.48
C VAL A 421 17.30 -13.18 -1.15
N MET A 422 17.66 -14.07 -2.07
CA MET A 422 18.94 -14.02 -2.78
C MET A 422 19.05 -12.72 -3.60
N ARG A 423 17.99 -12.33 -4.32
CA ARG A 423 17.95 -11.08 -5.07
C ARG A 423 18.13 -9.86 -4.17
N GLN A 424 17.48 -9.82 -3.00
CA GLN A 424 17.68 -8.73 -2.04
C GLN A 424 19.14 -8.68 -1.58
N VAL A 425 19.70 -9.80 -1.16
CA VAL A 425 21.10 -9.84 -0.72
C VAL A 425 22.05 -9.38 -1.83
N GLU A 426 21.85 -9.80 -3.08
CA GLU A 426 22.67 -9.33 -4.20
C GLU A 426 22.61 -7.82 -4.43
N LEU A 427 21.42 -7.21 -4.30
CA LEU A 427 21.25 -5.77 -4.48
C LEU A 427 21.91 -4.95 -3.37
N TYR A 428 21.94 -5.50 -2.15
CA TYR A 428 22.51 -4.85 -0.98
C TYR A 428 23.97 -5.23 -0.70
N ASP A 429 24.49 -6.31 -1.31
CA ASP A 429 25.83 -6.88 -1.08
C ASP A 429 26.93 -5.82 -0.89
N SER A 430 27.00 -4.87 -1.83
CA SER A 430 28.01 -3.82 -1.80
C SER A 430 27.95 -2.87 -0.59
N PHE A 431 26.78 -2.72 0.03
CA PHE A 431 26.58 -1.93 1.24
C PHE A 431 26.86 -2.78 2.49
N LEU A 432 26.54 -4.08 2.44
CA LEU A 432 26.70 -5.03 3.55
C LEU A 432 28.17 -5.29 3.91
N PHE A 433 29.05 -5.18 2.91
CA PHE A 433 30.49 -5.38 3.02
C PHE A 433 31.29 -4.14 2.63
N PHE A 434 30.66 -2.95 2.67
CA PHE A 434 31.35 -1.70 2.36
C PHE A 434 32.43 -1.41 3.41
N LYS A 435 33.65 -1.09 2.97
CA LYS A 435 34.78 -0.77 3.87
C LYS A 435 35.39 0.59 3.60
N ALA A 436 34.79 1.37 2.70
CA ALA A 436 35.27 2.71 2.43
C ALA A 436 34.70 3.72 3.42
N ARG A 437 35.39 4.85 3.56
CA ARG A 437 34.92 6.07 4.22
C ARG A 437 34.82 7.17 3.18
N PHE A 438 33.82 8.03 3.30
CA PHE A 438 33.64 9.15 2.39
C PHE A 438 34.32 10.39 2.97
N ASP A 439 35.34 10.88 2.27
CA ASP A 439 36.00 12.14 2.62
C ASP A 439 34.98 13.28 2.69
N ASP A 440 35.00 14.05 3.79
CA ASP A 440 34.09 15.18 4.03
C ASP A 440 34.85 16.52 4.09
N THR A 441 36.06 16.58 3.54
CA THR A 441 36.96 17.73 3.66
C THR A 441 36.32 19.05 3.18
N ASN A 442 35.56 19.05 2.08
CA ASN A 442 34.88 20.25 1.62
C ASN A 442 33.76 20.67 2.57
N LEU A 443 32.97 19.72 3.08
CA LEU A 443 31.92 20.00 4.08
C LEU A 443 32.53 20.53 5.38
N GLU A 444 33.69 20.03 5.77
CA GLU A 444 34.39 20.50 6.96
C GLU A 444 34.87 21.94 6.81
N LYS A 445 35.50 22.27 5.68
CA LYS A 445 35.90 23.66 5.39
C LYS A 445 34.69 24.58 5.44
N LEU A 446 33.53 24.11 4.98
CA LEU A 446 32.27 24.84 5.04
C LEU A 446 31.78 25.05 6.48
N ARG A 447 31.86 24.03 7.34
CA ARG A 447 31.54 24.13 8.78
C ARG A 447 32.45 25.14 9.49
N ILE A 448 33.76 25.05 9.27
CA ILE A 448 34.76 25.96 9.86
C ILE A 448 34.47 27.40 9.42
N ALA A 449 34.31 27.63 8.11
CA ALA A 449 34.02 28.96 7.58
C ALA A 449 32.69 29.53 8.14
N ALA A 450 31.67 28.69 8.33
CA ALA A 450 30.40 29.14 8.91
C ALA A 450 30.52 29.49 10.40
N ARG A 451 31.29 28.73 11.18
CA ARG A 451 31.62 29.03 12.58
C ARG A 451 32.37 30.35 12.70
N ASP A 452 33.42 30.55 11.91
CA ASP A 452 34.26 31.75 11.97
C ASP A 452 33.52 33.03 11.56
N ASN A 453 32.55 32.93 10.65
CA ASN A 453 31.80 34.07 10.13
C ASN A 453 30.45 34.30 10.82
N ASN A 454 30.13 33.60 11.93
CA ASN A 454 28.82 33.63 12.59
C ASN A 454 27.64 33.46 11.62
N ILE A 455 27.83 32.67 10.56
CA ILE A 455 26.80 32.44 9.54
C ILE A 455 25.82 31.42 10.13
N ASN A 456 24.73 31.94 10.71
CA ASN A 456 23.56 31.21 11.21
C ASN A 456 23.80 30.41 12.52
N PRO A 457 23.01 30.61 13.60
CA PRO A 457 23.13 29.84 14.85
C PRO A 457 22.85 28.33 14.71
N ASN A 458 22.39 27.86 13.55
CA ASN A 458 22.07 26.46 13.27
C ASN A 458 23.25 25.61 12.76
N THR A 459 24.49 26.14 12.75
CA THR A 459 25.70 25.39 12.34
C THR A 459 26.02 24.20 13.24
N SER A 460 25.54 24.19 14.49
CA SER A 460 25.59 23.06 15.43
C SER A 460 24.58 21.94 15.12
N LEU A 461 23.84 22.04 14.00
CA LEU A 461 22.87 21.02 13.56
C LEU A 461 23.39 20.22 12.37
N LEU A 462 24.69 20.26 12.13
CA LEU A 462 25.34 19.70 10.95
C LEU A 462 26.51 18.78 11.24
N ASP A 463 27.02 18.79 12.46
CA ASP A 463 28.19 17.98 12.79
C ASP A 463 27.75 16.58 13.19
N PRO A 464 28.11 15.52 12.44
CA PRO A 464 27.80 14.15 12.85
C PRO A 464 28.43 13.79 14.20
N GLU A 465 29.48 14.49 14.65
CA GLU A 465 30.06 14.32 15.99
C GLU A 465 29.06 14.59 17.12
N ASP A 466 28.02 15.38 16.87
CA ASP A 466 26.96 15.66 17.84
C ASP A 466 25.95 14.51 18.03
N ILE A 467 26.08 13.42 17.26
CA ILE A 467 25.15 12.28 17.29
C ILE A 467 25.64 11.25 18.32
N ASN A 468 24.86 11.02 19.38
CA ASN A 468 24.99 9.79 20.15
C ASN A 468 24.21 8.69 19.41
N TRP A 469 24.92 7.75 18.77
CA TRP A 469 24.28 6.72 17.95
C TRP A 469 23.34 5.80 18.73
N GLU A 470 23.69 5.44 19.97
CA GLU A 470 22.85 4.61 20.83
C GLU A 470 21.53 5.32 21.12
N ASP A 471 21.58 6.55 21.62
CA ASP A 471 20.40 7.36 21.89
C ASP A 471 19.58 7.61 20.62
N TYR A 472 20.25 7.94 19.52
CA TYR A 472 19.59 8.17 18.23
C TYR A 472 18.81 6.94 17.77
N PHE A 473 19.37 5.73 17.81
CA PHE A 473 18.64 4.55 17.38
C PHE A 473 17.56 4.11 18.37
N LEU A 474 17.86 4.07 19.67
CA LEU A 474 16.94 3.57 20.68
C LEU A 474 15.77 4.51 20.96
N ASN A 475 16.00 5.82 20.94
CA ASN A 475 15.04 6.82 21.38
C ASN A 475 14.47 7.68 20.24
N ILE A 476 15.13 7.77 19.09
CA ILE A 476 14.70 8.64 17.97
C ILE A 476 14.27 7.82 16.75
N HIS A 477 15.20 7.09 16.13
CA HIS A 477 15.00 6.47 14.82
C HIS A 477 14.08 5.25 14.85
N ILE A 478 14.34 4.25 15.71
CA ILE A 478 13.47 3.06 15.78
C ILE A 478 12.05 3.44 16.26
N PRO A 479 11.87 4.26 17.32
CA PRO A 479 10.54 4.75 17.69
C PRO A 479 9.84 5.53 16.57
N GLY A 480 10.57 6.41 15.88
CA GLY A 480 10.07 7.18 14.75
C GLY A 480 9.62 6.29 13.59
N LEU A 481 10.41 5.28 13.24
CA LEU A 481 10.07 4.28 12.23
C LEU A 481 8.77 3.56 12.59
N ILE A 482 8.63 3.13 13.84
CA ILE A 482 7.42 2.44 14.31
C ILE A 482 6.21 3.36 14.17
N LYS A 483 6.29 4.57 14.73
CA LYS A 483 5.20 5.55 14.75
C LYS A 483 4.75 5.96 13.35
N HIS A 484 5.68 6.30 12.47
CA HIS A 484 5.36 6.95 11.19
C HIS A 484 5.21 5.98 10.01
N VAL A 485 5.73 4.75 10.11
CA VAL A 485 5.79 3.80 8.98
C VAL A 485 5.12 2.46 9.29
N VAL A 486 5.32 1.91 10.49
CA VAL A 486 4.85 0.56 10.83
C VAL A 486 3.42 0.56 11.37
N GLU A 487 3.04 1.55 12.17
CA GLU A 487 1.75 1.59 12.85
C GLU A 487 0.57 1.96 11.92
N LYS A 488 -0.55 1.23 12.03
CA LYS A 488 -1.78 1.47 11.26
C LYS A 488 -2.55 2.68 11.80
N GLU A 489 -2.96 3.57 10.89
CA GLU A 489 -3.66 4.84 11.18
C GLU A 489 -4.96 4.68 11.99
N LEU A 490 -5.63 3.51 11.91
CA LEU A 490 -6.87 3.23 12.65
C LEU A 490 -6.74 3.48 14.15
N PHE A 491 -5.64 3.02 14.75
CA PHE A 491 -5.42 3.09 16.21
C PHE A 491 -4.78 4.41 16.65
N ARG A 492 -4.56 5.36 15.73
CA ARG A 492 -4.03 6.69 16.06
C ARG A 492 -4.93 7.40 17.07
N VAL A 493 -6.24 7.34 16.89
CA VAL A 493 -7.22 8.00 17.79
C VAL A 493 -7.10 7.47 19.22
N LEU A 494 -6.97 6.15 19.41
CA LEU A 494 -6.77 5.58 20.74
C LEU A 494 -5.43 5.97 21.35
N LYS A 495 -4.38 6.14 20.55
CA LYS A 495 -3.07 6.59 21.03
C LYS A 495 -3.07 8.06 21.41
N GLU A 496 -3.76 8.89 20.64
CA GLU A 496 -3.95 10.31 20.97
C GLU A 496 -4.75 10.46 22.27
N GLN A 497 -5.76 9.61 22.47
CA GLN A 497 -6.61 9.65 23.66
C GLN A 497 -5.92 9.10 24.92
N TRP A 498 -5.22 7.97 24.81
CA TRP A 498 -4.69 7.23 25.96
C TRP A 498 -3.16 7.32 26.13
N GLY A 499 -2.43 7.85 25.15
CA GLY A 499 -0.99 8.08 25.24
C GLY A 499 -0.19 6.86 25.69
N GLY A 500 0.62 7.04 26.74
CA GLY A 500 1.41 5.98 27.37
C GLY A 500 0.58 4.89 28.05
N ASP A 501 -0.66 5.18 28.43
CA ASP A 501 -1.56 4.27 29.17
C ASP A 501 -2.29 3.29 28.25
N LEU A 502 -2.20 3.47 26.93
CA LEU A 502 -2.85 2.57 25.97
C LEU A 502 -2.35 1.13 26.08
N LYS A 503 -1.03 0.93 26.30
CA LYS A 503 -0.46 -0.41 26.42
C LYS A 503 -0.95 -1.14 27.67
N PRO A 504 -0.85 -0.54 28.88
CA PRO A 504 -1.48 -1.08 30.09
C PRO A 504 -2.96 -1.41 29.89
N LEU A 505 -3.72 -0.49 29.30
CA LEU A 505 -5.14 -0.69 29.03
C LEU A 505 -5.41 -1.90 28.13
N ILE A 506 -4.66 -2.05 27.03
CA ILE A 506 -4.80 -3.21 26.12
C ILE A 506 -4.46 -4.51 26.86
N SER A 507 -3.35 -4.54 27.61
CA SER A 507 -2.94 -5.73 28.37
C SER A 507 -3.93 -6.10 29.47
N GLU A 508 -4.62 -5.13 30.05
CA GLU A 508 -5.64 -5.37 31.07
C GLU A 508 -6.98 -5.82 30.45
N LYS A 509 -7.39 -5.24 29.31
CA LYS A 509 -8.74 -5.39 28.77
C LYS A 509 -8.88 -6.38 27.60
N ILE A 510 -7.78 -6.78 26.95
CA ILE A 510 -7.82 -7.61 25.74
C ILE A 510 -7.06 -8.92 25.96
N CYS A 511 -7.79 -10.03 25.83
CA CYS A 511 -7.22 -11.38 25.77
C CYS A 511 -7.36 -11.94 24.35
N LEU A 512 -6.27 -12.49 23.81
CA LEU A 512 -6.26 -13.10 22.48
C LEU A 512 -6.40 -14.62 22.61
N VAL A 513 -7.41 -15.16 21.94
CA VAL A 513 -7.74 -16.58 21.96
C VAL A 513 -7.54 -17.17 20.56
N PRO A 514 -6.50 -18.00 20.33
CA PRO A 514 -6.24 -18.57 19.01
C PRO A 514 -7.25 -19.69 18.70
N GLY A 515 -7.93 -19.59 17.56
CA GLY A 515 -8.93 -20.59 17.15
C GLY A 515 -9.33 -20.51 15.68
N ASP A 516 -10.07 -21.51 15.22
CA ASP A 516 -10.70 -21.59 13.90
C ASP A 516 -12.20 -21.90 14.09
N ILE A 517 -13.03 -20.89 13.82
CA ILE A 517 -14.49 -21.00 13.99
C ILE A 517 -15.10 -22.12 13.15
N SER A 518 -14.49 -22.53 12.04
CA SER A 518 -15.00 -23.61 11.19
C SER A 518 -14.88 -24.99 11.83
N SER A 519 -14.10 -25.09 12.91
CA SER A 519 -13.90 -26.31 13.69
C SER A 519 -14.79 -26.36 14.94
N PRO A 520 -15.12 -27.57 15.45
CA PRO A 520 -15.78 -27.73 16.75
C PRO A 520 -15.05 -26.95 17.86
N ASN A 521 -15.82 -26.42 18.82
CA ASN A 521 -15.33 -25.55 19.89
C ASN A 521 -14.48 -24.36 19.39
N MET A 522 -14.74 -23.90 18.15
CA MET A 522 -13.98 -22.82 17.50
C MET A 522 -12.48 -23.13 17.40
N GLY A 523 -12.10 -24.41 17.35
CA GLY A 523 -10.70 -24.84 17.27
C GLY A 523 -9.90 -24.69 18.58
N LEU A 524 -10.59 -24.43 19.70
CA LEU A 524 -9.98 -24.35 21.03
C LEU A 524 -9.75 -25.76 21.59
N ASN A 525 -8.48 -26.10 21.77
CA ASN A 525 -8.06 -27.40 22.31
C ASN A 525 -7.78 -27.35 23.83
N ASP A 526 -7.71 -26.16 24.42
CA ASP A 526 -7.50 -25.95 25.85
C ASP A 526 -8.84 -26.04 26.59
N SER A 527 -9.07 -27.13 27.32
CA SER A 527 -10.32 -27.38 28.03
C SER A 527 -10.54 -26.44 29.20
N ASP A 528 -9.46 -26.05 29.89
CA ASP A 528 -9.55 -25.24 31.10
C ASP A 528 -9.89 -23.79 30.72
N LEU A 529 -9.22 -23.27 29.69
CA LEU A 529 -9.56 -21.97 29.11
C LEU A 529 -10.98 -21.93 28.55
N LEU A 530 -11.42 -23.01 27.90
CA LEU A 530 -12.78 -23.08 27.35
C LEU A 530 -13.85 -23.00 28.46
N GLU A 531 -13.65 -23.70 29.57
CA GLU A 531 -14.55 -23.64 30.73
C GLU A 531 -14.46 -22.29 31.47
N GLU A 532 -13.28 -21.71 31.60
CA GLU A 532 -13.12 -20.36 32.14
C GLU A 532 -13.90 -19.33 31.31
N MET A 533 -13.75 -19.37 29.98
CA MET A 533 -14.46 -18.48 29.07
C MET A 533 -15.98 -18.66 29.19
N LYS A 534 -16.49 -19.90 29.26
CA LYS A 534 -17.93 -20.15 29.46
C LYS A 534 -18.47 -19.53 30.76
N ASN A 535 -17.64 -19.47 31.80
CA ASN A 535 -18.03 -18.89 33.08
C ASN A 535 -17.92 -17.36 33.11
N GLN A 536 -17.06 -16.75 32.30
CA GLN A 536 -16.82 -15.29 32.34
C GLN A 536 -17.50 -14.51 31.21
N VAL A 537 -17.80 -15.15 30.07
CA VAL A 537 -18.32 -14.44 28.90
C VAL A 537 -19.80 -14.08 29.08
N GLU A 538 -20.06 -12.78 29.17
CA GLU A 538 -21.41 -12.20 29.26
C GLU A 538 -21.98 -11.82 27.88
N ILE A 539 -21.12 -11.38 26.95
CA ILE A 539 -21.53 -10.87 25.64
C ILE A 539 -20.70 -11.54 24.56
N ILE A 540 -21.39 -12.13 23.57
CA ILE A 540 -20.73 -12.69 22.38
C ILE A 540 -21.11 -11.86 21.16
N ILE A 541 -20.12 -11.39 20.40
CA ILE A 541 -20.32 -10.71 19.12
C ILE A 541 -19.62 -11.48 18.01
N ASN A 542 -20.38 -12.18 17.19
CA ASN A 542 -19.85 -12.98 16.09
C ASN A 542 -19.79 -12.21 14.78
N PHE A 543 -18.61 -11.68 14.45
CA PHE A 543 -18.29 -11.10 13.14
C PHE A 543 -17.68 -12.11 12.14
N ALA A 544 -17.33 -13.31 12.58
CA ALA A 544 -16.54 -14.22 11.78
C ALA A 544 -17.31 -14.70 10.54
N ALA A 545 -16.71 -14.46 9.38
CA ALA A 545 -17.24 -14.83 8.08
C ALA A 545 -16.17 -14.66 7.00
N THR A 546 -16.24 -15.49 5.95
CA THR A 546 -15.68 -15.07 4.66
C THR A 546 -16.70 -14.18 3.96
N THR A 547 -16.26 -13.02 3.50
CA THR A 547 -17.10 -12.09 2.70
C THR A 547 -16.72 -12.12 1.21
N ASN A 548 -15.92 -13.09 0.79
CA ASN A 548 -15.53 -13.26 -0.60
C ASN A 548 -16.66 -13.97 -1.36
N PHE A 549 -17.25 -13.29 -2.35
CA PHE A 549 -18.36 -13.85 -3.14
C PHE A 549 -17.92 -15.04 -4.01
N ASP A 550 -16.63 -15.10 -4.37
CA ASP A 550 -16.02 -16.18 -5.16
C ASP A 550 -15.18 -17.14 -4.29
N GLU A 551 -15.57 -17.34 -3.03
CA GLU A 551 -14.89 -18.29 -2.15
C GLU A 551 -15.23 -19.74 -2.50
N ARG A 552 -14.32 -20.66 -2.18
CA ARG A 552 -14.62 -22.10 -2.26
C ARG A 552 -15.80 -22.45 -1.36
N TYR A 553 -16.68 -23.33 -1.86
CA TYR A 553 -17.91 -23.65 -1.13
C TYR A 553 -17.65 -24.30 0.23
N ASP A 554 -16.65 -25.16 0.35
CA ASP A 554 -16.28 -25.79 1.62
C ASP A 554 -15.82 -24.78 2.68
N VAL A 555 -15.01 -23.81 2.27
CA VAL A 555 -14.50 -22.75 3.17
C VAL A 555 -15.64 -21.82 3.60
N ALA A 556 -16.47 -21.41 2.66
CA ALA A 556 -17.62 -20.55 2.94
C ALA A 556 -18.66 -21.25 3.82
N PHE A 557 -18.97 -22.52 3.55
CA PHE A 557 -19.87 -23.32 4.36
C PHE A 557 -19.30 -23.57 5.77
N GLY A 558 -18.03 -23.95 5.87
CA GLY A 558 -17.36 -24.16 7.16
C GLY A 558 -17.39 -22.91 8.03
N THR A 559 -17.04 -21.75 7.46
CA THR A 559 -16.95 -20.49 8.22
C THR A 559 -18.33 -19.87 8.50
N ASN A 560 -19.14 -19.65 7.45
CA ASN A 560 -20.38 -18.89 7.55
C ASN A 560 -21.56 -19.72 8.09
N THR A 561 -21.57 -21.04 7.84
CA THR A 561 -22.64 -21.94 8.25
C THR A 561 -22.28 -22.70 9.52
N LEU A 562 -21.27 -23.57 9.47
CA LEU A 562 -20.89 -24.41 10.62
C LEU A 562 -20.30 -23.57 11.75
N GLY A 563 -19.50 -22.56 11.43
CA GLY A 563 -18.96 -21.65 12.43
C GLY A 563 -20.03 -20.93 13.25
N ALA A 564 -21.12 -20.52 12.62
CA ALA A 564 -22.28 -19.95 13.32
C ALA A 564 -22.89 -20.95 14.32
N LYS A 565 -23.03 -22.22 13.92
CA LYS A 565 -23.46 -23.32 14.80
C LYS A 565 -22.49 -23.54 15.96
N HIS A 566 -21.18 -23.50 15.71
CA HIS A 566 -20.18 -23.68 16.75
C HIS A 566 -20.22 -22.57 17.80
N VAL A 567 -20.43 -21.32 17.38
CA VAL A 567 -20.62 -20.20 18.31
C VAL A 567 -21.89 -20.35 19.14
N VAL A 568 -23.02 -20.76 18.54
CA VAL A 568 -24.26 -21.01 19.30
C VAL A 568 -24.07 -22.14 20.31
N ASN A 569 -23.39 -23.23 19.93
CA ASN A 569 -23.09 -24.31 20.86
C ASN A 569 -22.20 -23.84 22.03
N PHE A 570 -21.22 -22.97 21.78
CA PHE A 570 -20.42 -22.36 22.83
C PHE A 570 -21.26 -21.45 23.74
N ALA A 571 -22.11 -20.61 23.14
CA ALA A 571 -23.02 -19.71 23.85
C ALA A 571 -23.97 -20.45 24.78
N LYS A 572 -24.48 -21.63 24.38
CA LYS A 572 -25.29 -22.50 25.26
C LYS A 572 -24.57 -23.00 26.51
N GLY A 573 -23.24 -23.13 26.41
CA GLY A 573 -22.41 -23.52 27.55
C GLY A 573 -22.07 -22.36 28.48
N CYS A 574 -22.38 -21.11 28.10
CA CYS A 574 -22.03 -19.94 28.89
C CYS A 574 -23.06 -19.69 30.00
N SER A 575 -22.62 -19.67 31.25
CA SER A 575 -23.50 -19.55 32.42
C SER A 575 -24.00 -18.12 32.67
N ASN A 576 -23.20 -17.13 32.28
CA ASN A 576 -23.47 -15.70 32.49
C ASN A 576 -23.85 -14.95 31.21
N LEU A 577 -24.20 -15.67 30.13
CA LEU A 577 -24.48 -15.02 28.85
C LEU A 577 -25.72 -14.14 28.91
N GLU A 578 -25.51 -12.84 28.74
CA GLU A 578 -26.55 -11.82 28.64
C GLU A 578 -27.05 -11.68 27.20
N ILE A 579 -26.15 -11.75 26.20
CA ILE A 579 -26.55 -11.56 24.81
C ILE A 579 -25.58 -12.18 23.80
N LEU A 580 -26.15 -12.78 22.76
CA LEU A 580 -25.45 -13.23 21.56
C LEU A 580 -25.84 -12.35 20.37
N VAL A 581 -24.85 -11.70 19.76
CA VAL A 581 -25.00 -10.96 18.51
C VAL A 581 -24.39 -11.76 17.37
N HIS A 582 -25.20 -12.15 16.39
CA HIS A 582 -24.77 -12.77 15.15
C HIS A 582 -24.81 -11.76 14.00
N VAL A 583 -23.65 -11.47 13.39
CA VAL A 583 -23.59 -10.56 12.24
C VAL A 583 -23.77 -11.34 10.93
N SER A 584 -24.93 -11.12 10.31
CA SER A 584 -25.35 -11.70 9.04
C SER A 584 -25.25 -10.66 7.91
N THR A 585 -26.11 -10.72 6.91
CA THR A 585 -26.24 -9.71 5.85
C THR A 585 -27.70 -9.52 5.49
N ALA A 586 -28.10 -8.31 5.09
CA ALA A 586 -29.48 -8.07 4.64
C ALA A 586 -29.85 -8.91 3.39
N PHE A 587 -28.85 -9.31 2.60
CA PHE A 587 -29.04 -10.06 1.35
C PHE A 587 -29.28 -11.57 1.52
N VAL A 588 -29.55 -12.05 2.74
CA VAL A 588 -29.96 -13.45 3.00
C VAL A 588 -31.38 -13.76 2.52
N SER A 589 -32.20 -12.75 2.21
CA SER A 589 -33.49 -12.98 1.56
C SER A 589 -33.31 -13.29 0.07
N ASN A 590 -34.12 -14.21 -0.46
CA ASN A 590 -34.22 -14.49 -1.89
C ASN A 590 -35.12 -13.49 -2.64
N GLN A 591 -35.91 -12.67 -1.92
CA GLN A 591 -36.75 -11.61 -2.48
C GLN A 591 -35.90 -10.47 -3.07
N ARG A 592 -36.32 -9.91 -4.20
CA ARG A 592 -35.53 -8.92 -4.99
C ARG A 592 -36.27 -7.65 -5.35
N ASP A 593 -37.55 -7.56 -4.98
CA ASP A 593 -38.43 -6.44 -5.20
C ASP A 593 -39.31 -6.18 -3.96
N GLY A 594 -39.95 -5.01 -3.94
CA GLY A 594 -40.79 -4.61 -2.80
C GLY A 594 -40.01 -4.35 -1.52
N VAL A 595 -40.65 -4.58 -0.38
CA VAL A 595 -40.06 -4.40 0.96
C VAL A 595 -39.70 -5.78 1.53
N ILE A 596 -38.45 -5.94 1.95
CA ILE A 596 -37.92 -7.12 2.61
C ILE A 596 -37.99 -6.90 4.11
N LEU A 597 -38.84 -7.68 4.78
CA LEU A 597 -39.10 -7.56 6.21
C LEU A 597 -38.00 -8.20 7.06
N GLU A 598 -37.85 -7.72 8.30
CA GLU A 598 -36.94 -8.26 9.32
C GLU A 598 -37.44 -9.61 9.88
N THR A 599 -37.52 -10.62 9.02
CA THR A 599 -38.01 -11.97 9.37
C THR A 599 -36.88 -13.02 9.37
N PRO A 600 -36.98 -14.06 10.22
CA PRO A 600 -36.00 -15.15 10.25
C PRO A 600 -35.92 -15.91 8.92
N CYS A 601 -34.71 -16.33 8.54
CA CYS A 601 -34.52 -17.23 7.41
C CYS A 601 -35.25 -18.57 7.62
N LYS A 602 -35.94 -19.07 6.59
CA LYS A 602 -36.64 -20.37 6.58
C LYS A 602 -35.99 -21.31 5.57
N LEU A 603 -36.11 -22.63 5.79
CA LEU A 603 -35.73 -23.62 4.79
C LEU A 603 -36.53 -23.36 3.50
N VAL A 604 -35.82 -23.34 2.37
CA VAL A 604 -36.39 -23.02 1.05
C VAL A 604 -36.42 -24.24 0.14
N GLU A 605 -37.39 -24.26 -0.77
CA GLU A 605 -37.40 -25.20 -1.89
C GLU A 605 -36.48 -24.70 -3.02
N SER A 606 -36.01 -25.63 -3.86
CA SER A 606 -35.28 -25.27 -5.07
C SER A 606 -36.16 -24.51 -6.05
N VAL A 607 -35.56 -23.71 -6.93
CA VAL A 607 -36.27 -22.83 -7.87
C VAL A 607 -37.22 -23.60 -8.80
N ASP A 608 -36.93 -24.87 -9.08
CA ASP A 608 -37.75 -25.79 -9.87
C ASP A 608 -38.79 -26.57 -9.03
N GLY A 609 -38.83 -26.37 -7.71
CA GLY A 609 -39.73 -27.05 -6.78
C GLY A 609 -39.42 -28.52 -6.51
N THR A 610 -38.28 -29.03 -6.98
CA THR A 610 -37.99 -30.48 -6.95
C THR A 610 -37.30 -30.95 -5.67
N SER A 611 -36.70 -30.07 -4.89
CA SER A 611 -35.92 -30.43 -3.69
C SER A 611 -36.05 -29.40 -2.57
N LYS A 612 -35.97 -29.86 -1.32
CA LYS A 612 -35.89 -28.99 -0.14
C LYS A 612 -34.44 -28.81 0.28
N LEU A 613 -34.07 -27.60 0.68
CA LEU A 613 -32.76 -27.33 1.24
C LEU A 613 -32.61 -28.10 2.55
N ASP A 614 -31.59 -28.95 2.64
CA ASP A 614 -31.18 -29.64 3.86
C ASP A 614 -29.68 -29.43 4.09
N ILE A 615 -29.35 -28.87 5.25
CA ILE A 615 -27.98 -28.39 5.52
C ILE A 615 -27.01 -29.57 5.70
N GLU A 616 -27.47 -30.70 6.24
CA GLU A 616 -26.64 -31.90 6.38
C GLU A 616 -26.40 -32.57 5.01
N THR A 617 -27.38 -32.52 4.11
CA THR A 617 -27.23 -32.95 2.72
C THR A 617 -26.23 -32.07 1.98
N GLU A 618 -26.28 -30.74 2.13
CA GLU A 618 -25.26 -29.85 1.55
C GLU A 618 -23.85 -30.17 2.07
N ARG A 619 -23.74 -30.44 3.36
CA ARG A 619 -22.47 -30.87 3.96
C ARG A 619 -21.93 -32.13 3.30
N LYS A 620 -22.76 -33.17 3.14
CA LYS A 620 -22.36 -34.41 2.47
C LYS A 620 -21.94 -34.16 1.01
N ILE A 621 -22.70 -33.35 0.26
CA ILE A 621 -22.34 -32.97 -1.12
C ILE A 621 -20.94 -32.34 -1.17
N ILE A 622 -20.63 -31.44 -0.24
CA ILE A 622 -19.32 -30.80 -0.14
C ILE A 622 -18.22 -31.83 0.18
N GLU A 623 -18.44 -32.67 1.20
CA GLU A 623 -17.47 -33.68 1.64
C GLU A 623 -17.19 -34.71 0.54
N ASP A 624 -18.22 -35.20 -0.15
CA ASP A 624 -18.11 -36.14 -1.26
C ASP A 624 -17.41 -35.50 -2.46
N SER A 625 -17.78 -34.27 -2.82
CA SER A 625 -17.10 -33.53 -3.90
C SER A 625 -15.62 -33.32 -3.60
N LEU A 626 -15.29 -32.95 -2.37
CA LEU A 626 -13.89 -32.81 -1.94
C LEU A 626 -13.15 -34.15 -1.97
N ARG A 627 -13.80 -35.25 -1.54
CA ARG A 627 -13.23 -36.59 -1.58
C ARG A 627 -12.94 -37.02 -3.03
N GLU A 628 -13.88 -36.82 -3.95
CA GLU A 628 -13.70 -37.10 -5.37
C GLU A 628 -12.56 -36.27 -5.99
N LEU A 629 -12.55 -34.95 -5.73
CA LEU A 629 -11.51 -34.04 -6.23
C LEU A 629 -10.12 -34.27 -5.60
N ARG A 630 -10.06 -34.90 -4.42
CA ARG A 630 -8.79 -35.32 -3.77
C ARG A 630 -8.31 -36.67 -4.30
N ASN A 631 -9.24 -37.57 -4.61
CA ASN A 631 -8.92 -38.90 -5.13
C ASN A 631 -8.46 -38.85 -6.60
N ASN A 632 -8.91 -37.85 -7.36
CA ASN A 632 -8.43 -37.60 -8.72
C ASN A 632 -7.06 -36.92 -8.73
N ARG A 633 -6.00 -37.69 -9.01
CA ARG A 633 -4.60 -37.23 -9.00
C ARG A 633 -4.25 -36.27 -10.13
N ASP A 634 -5.06 -36.20 -11.18
CA ASP A 634 -4.82 -35.32 -12.34
C ASP A 634 -5.32 -33.87 -12.10
N ILE A 635 -6.04 -33.63 -11.00
CA ILE A 635 -6.62 -32.32 -10.66
C ILE A 635 -5.71 -31.58 -9.66
N ASN A 636 -5.11 -30.47 -10.11
CA ASN A 636 -4.31 -29.58 -9.25
C ASN A 636 -5.19 -28.72 -8.30
N GLU A 637 -4.58 -28.06 -7.31
CA GLU A 637 -5.29 -27.27 -6.30
C GLU A 637 -6.06 -26.08 -6.89
N ILE A 638 -5.57 -25.48 -7.98
CA ILE A 638 -6.27 -24.38 -8.67
C ILE A 638 -7.58 -24.89 -9.27
N THR A 639 -7.53 -26.02 -9.99
CA THR A 639 -8.72 -26.66 -10.59
C THR A 639 -9.67 -27.16 -9.51
N ARG A 640 -9.16 -27.72 -8.41
CA ARG A 640 -9.97 -28.09 -7.23
C ARG A 640 -10.66 -26.88 -6.62
N SER A 641 -9.94 -25.79 -6.42
CA SER A 641 -10.51 -24.55 -5.90
C SER A 641 -11.58 -24.00 -6.84
N LEU A 642 -11.35 -24.03 -8.16
CA LEU A 642 -12.33 -23.56 -9.14
C LEU A 642 -13.58 -24.46 -9.13
N ALA A 643 -13.41 -25.78 -9.10
CA ALA A 643 -14.52 -26.72 -9.01
C ALA A 643 -15.38 -26.49 -7.76
N MET A 644 -14.75 -26.26 -6.60
CA MET A 644 -15.48 -25.96 -5.35
C MET A 644 -16.18 -24.60 -5.40
N LYS A 645 -15.61 -23.60 -6.08
CA LYS A 645 -16.27 -22.31 -6.31
C LYS A 645 -17.46 -22.45 -7.25
N ASP A 646 -17.34 -23.23 -8.32
CA ASP A 646 -18.41 -23.49 -9.27
C ASP A 646 -19.54 -24.30 -8.65
N LEU A 647 -19.20 -25.28 -7.80
CA LEU A 647 -20.18 -26.00 -6.99
C LEU A 647 -21.01 -25.03 -6.13
N GLY A 648 -20.36 -24.14 -5.38
CA GLY A 648 -21.07 -23.14 -4.57
C GLY A 648 -21.98 -22.23 -5.39
N THR A 649 -21.51 -21.74 -6.54
CA THR A 649 -22.32 -20.94 -7.47
C THR A 649 -23.53 -21.72 -8.00
N LYS A 650 -23.34 -23.00 -8.34
CA LYS A 650 -24.42 -23.87 -8.82
C LYS A 650 -25.47 -24.12 -7.72
N ARG A 651 -25.02 -24.48 -6.51
CA ARG A 651 -25.92 -24.76 -5.37
C ARG A 651 -26.69 -23.52 -4.95
N SER A 652 -26.02 -22.37 -4.80
CA SER A 652 -26.70 -21.11 -4.44
C SER A 652 -27.81 -20.74 -5.42
N LYS A 653 -27.56 -20.84 -6.73
CA LYS A 653 -28.58 -20.59 -7.76
C LYS A 653 -29.74 -21.57 -7.72
N MET A 654 -29.47 -22.85 -7.45
CA MET A 654 -30.52 -23.88 -7.34
C MET A 654 -31.57 -23.51 -6.30
N TYR A 655 -31.17 -22.81 -5.23
CA TYR A 655 -32.06 -22.35 -4.15
C TYR A 655 -32.42 -20.86 -4.23
N GLY A 656 -32.16 -20.19 -5.36
CA GLY A 656 -32.54 -18.80 -5.58
C GLY A 656 -31.67 -17.76 -4.88
N TYR A 657 -30.47 -18.15 -4.42
CA TYR A 657 -29.51 -17.23 -3.82
C TYR A 657 -28.55 -16.64 -4.86
N PRO A 658 -28.14 -15.36 -4.70
CA PRO A 658 -27.24 -14.66 -5.61
C PRO A 658 -25.88 -15.31 -5.81
N ASN A 659 -25.30 -15.78 -4.72
CA ASN A 659 -23.94 -16.27 -4.67
C ASN A 659 -23.73 -17.13 -3.42
N THR A 660 -22.59 -17.80 -3.37
CA THR A 660 -22.18 -18.68 -2.28
C THR A 660 -22.17 -17.97 -0.91
N TYR A 661 -21.78 -16.70 -0.87
CA TYR A 661 -21.72 -15.92 0.37
C TYR A 661 -23.12 -15.74 1.01
N THR A 662 -24.07 -15.18 0.25
CA THR A 662 -25.44 -14.97 0.73
C THR A 662 -26.14 -16.28 1.09
N PHE A 663 -25.90 -17.33 0.30
CA PHE A 663 -26.43 -18.66 0.55
C PHE A 663 -25.91 -19.28 1.86
N THR A 664 -24.60 -19.25 2.08
CA THR A 664 -23.99 -19.80 3.31
C THR A 664 -24.31 -18.97 4.55
N LYS A 665 -24.41 -17.63 4.42
CA LYS A 665 -24.92 -16.77 5.50
C LYS A 665 -26.37 -17.09 5.86
N ALA A 666 -27.23 -17.32 4.87
CA ALA A 666 -28.61 -17.71 5.11
C ALA A 666 -28.71 -19.07 5.83
N MET A 667 -27.94 -20.07 5.39
CA MET A 667 -27.87 -21.38 6.08
C MET A 667 -27.32 -21.25 7.51
N GLY A 668 -26.30 -20.42 7.72
CA GLY A 668 -25.79 -20.12 9.07
C GLY A 668 -26.87 -19.52 9.96
N GLU A 669 -27.65 -18.58 9.44
CA GLU A 669 -28.76 -17.98 10.17
C GLU A 669 -29.88 -18.99 10.47
N MET A 670 -30.19 -19.89 9.54
CA MET A 670 -31.15 -20.98 9.77
C MET A 670 -30.69 -21.88 10.91
N LEU A 671 -29.41 -22.26 10.97
CA LEU A 671 -28.86 -23.05 12.08
C LEU A 671 -28.87 -22.29 13.40
N VAL A 672 -28.57 -20.99 13.37
CA VAL A 672 -28.60 -20.15 14.56
C VAL A 672 -30.02 -20.09 15.14
N ASN A 673 -31.03 -19.87 14.29
CA ASN A 673 -32.43 -19.82 14.72
C ASN A 673 -32.95 -21.19 15.19
N ASP A 674 -32.62 -22.28 14.48
CA ASP A 674 -33.02 -23.66 14.85
C ASP A 674 -32.45 -24.06 16.22
N LYS A 675 -31.22 -23.63 16.52
CA LYS A 675 -30.49 -24.08 17.70
C LYS A 675 -30.50 -23.11 18.84
N ILE A 676 -31.26 -22.02 18.82
CA ILE A 676 -31.12 -21.00 19.86
C ILE A 676 -31.70 -21.45 21.21
N ASP A 677 -32.65 -22.39 21.21
CA ASP A 677 -33.42 -23.01 22.32
C ASP A 677 -34.09 -22.04 23.31
N ASN A 678 -33.44 -20.97 23.75
CA ASN A 678 -33.96 -19.80 24.51
C ASN A 678 -32.92 -18.66 24.69
N LEU A 679 -31.78 -18.69 24.00
CA LEU A 679 -30.73 -17.68 24.19
C LEU A 679 -31.16 -16.30 23.67
N PRO A 680 -30.78 -15.20 24.35
CA PRO A 680 -31.01 -13.83 23.89
C PRO A 680 -30.18 -13.55 22.64
N LEU A 681 -30.85 -13.50 21.49
CA LEU A 681 -30.22 -13.41 20.17
C LEU A 681 -30.57 -12.12 19.44
N ILE A 682 -29.54 -11.40 19.01
CA ILE A 682 -29.63 -10.34 18.02
C ILE A 682 -29.00 -10.83 16.71
N ILE A 683 -29.75 -10.77 15.62
CA ILE A 683 -29.21 -10.93 14.27
C ILE A 683 -29.08 -9.54 13.66
N MET A 684 -27.83 -9.13 13.41
CA MET A 684 -27.52 -7.86 12.77
C MET A 684 -27.26 -8.06 11.28
N ARG A 685 -28.07 -7.45 10.42
CA ARG A 685 -28.03 -7.60 8.96
C ARG A 685 -27.65 -6.28 8.30
N PRO A 686 -26.36 -5.94 8.22
CA PRO A 686 -25.92 -4.80 7.42
C PRO A 686 -26.13 -5.04 5.92
N THR A 687 -26.34 -3.95 5.18
CA THR A 687 -26.30 -3.91 3.72
C THR A 687 -24.86 -3.79 3.24
N ILE A 688 -24.59 -3.16 2.07
CA ILE A 688 -23.22 -3.07 1.55
C ILE A 688 -22.42 -2.09 2.41
N VAL A 689 -21.50 -2.63 3.22
CA VAL A 689 -20.66 -1.83 4.11
C VAL A 689 -19.58 -1.09 3.31
N THR A 690 -19.44 0.20 3.57
CA THR A 690 -18.46 1.10 2.93
C THR A 690 -17.56 1.75 3.99
N SER A 691 -16.67 2.68 3.58
CA SER A 691 -15.77 3.40 4.50
C SER A 691 -16.51 4.07 5.66
N THR A 692 -15.76 4.49 6.68
CA THR A 692 -16.33 5.29 7.77
C THR A 692 -16.77 6.66 7.26
N TYR A 693 -17.91 7.17 7.75
CA TYR A 693 -18.36 8.53 7.44
C TYR A 693 -17.83 9.53 8.47
N LYS A 694 -17.82 9.16 9.76
CA LYS A 694 -17.37 10.03 10.86
C LYS A 694 -16.31 9.37 11.75
N GLU A 695 -16.63 8.25 12.39
CA GLU A 695 -15.75 7.61 13.39
C GLU A 695 -14.98 6.41 12.83
N PRO A 696 -13.75 6.13 13.31
CA PRO A 696 -12.95 6.98 14.20
C PRO A 696 -12.41 8.24 13.51
N PHE A 697 -12.39 8.23 12.18
CA PHE A 697 -12.24 9.42 11.33
C PHE A 697 -12.85 9.11 9.94
N PRO A 698 -13.22 10.13 9.14
CA PRO A 698 -13.83 9.92 7.83
C PRO A 698 -12.91 9.21 6.82
N GLY A 699 -13.48 8.31 6.01
CA GLY A 699 -12.83 7.70 4.86
C GLY A 699 -11.95 6.49 5.17
N TRP A 700 -11.90 6.04 6.44
CA TRP A 700 -11.16 4.83 6.78
C TRP A 700 -11.80 3.59 6.17
N ILE A 701 -10.98 2.76 5.53
CA ILE A 701 -11.39 1.50 4.89
C ILE A 701 -10.20 0.54 4.80
N GLU A 702 -10.47 -0.77 4.89
CA GLU A 702 -9.45 -1.82 4.76
C GLU A 702 -9.87 -2.87 3.70
N GLY A 703 -8.99 -3.03 2.69
CA GLY A 703 -9.19 -3.96 1.58
C GLY A 703 -10.16 -3.45 0.50
N LEU A 704 -10.22 -4.17 -0.62
CA LEU A 704 -11.22 -3.94 -1.67
C LEU A 704 -12.41 -4.86 -1.42
N ARG A 705 -13.61 -4.30 -1.16
CA ARG A 705 -14.83 -5.11 -1.01
C ARG A 705 -15.96 -4.60 -1.89
N THR A 706 -16.76 -5.53 -2.41
CA THR A 706 -18.01 -5.26 -3.15
C THR A 706 -17.88 -4.17 -4.23
N ILE A 707 -18.39 -2.95 -3.99
CA ILE A 707 -18.42 -1.86 -4.98
C ILE A 707 -17.04 -1.27 -5.26
N ASP A 708 -16.11 -1.36 -4.31
CA ASP A 708 -14.78 -0.77 -4.42
C ASP A 708 -14.02 -1.32 -5.64
N GLY A 709 -14.14 -2.63 -5.89
CA GLY A 709 -13.50 -3.29 -7.03
C GLY A 709 -13.97 -2.72 -8.38
N PHE A 710 -15.27 -2.40 -8.46
CA PHE A 710 -15.84 -1.73 -9.62
C PHE A 710 -15.30 -0.30 -9.76
N ILE A 711 -15.29 0.48 -8.67
CA ILE A 711 -14.77 1.87 -8.65
C ILE A 711 -13.30 1.88 -9.14
N VAL A 712 -12.46 0.98 -8.62
CA VAL A 712 -11.06 0.83 -9.04
C VAL A 712 -10.93 0.42 -10.51
N GLY A 713 -11.74 -0.53 -10.96
CA GLY A 713 -11.74 -0.99 -12.35
C GLY A 713 -12.15 0.11 -13.33
N TYR A 714 -13.17 0.90 -12.96
CA TYR A 714 -13.63 2.05 -13.71
C TYR A 714 -12.59 3.18 -13.74
N ALA A 715 -12.03 3.54 -12.59
CA ALA A 715 -10.96 4.53 -12.46
C ALA A 715 -9.77 4.21 -13.37
N LYS A 716 -9.39 2.92 -13.44
CA LYS A 716 -8.29 2.43 -14.30
C LYS A 716 -8.68 2.29 -15.78
N GLY A 717 -9.88 2.71 -16.18
CA GLY A 717 -10.36 2.66 -17.56
C GLY A 717 -10.63 1.24 -18.08
N LYS A 718 -10.68 0.24 -17.19
CA LYS A 718 -10.89 -1.16 -17.55
C LYS A 718 -12.36 -1.50 -17.72
N VAL A 719 -13.25 -0.72 -17.11
CA VAL A 719 -14.70 -0.91 -17.16
C VAL A 719 -15.30 0.22 -17.99
N THR A 720 -15.86 -0.11 -19.15
CA THR A 720 -16.47 0.87 -20.08
C THR A 720 -17.93 0.56 -20.37
N HIS A 721 -18.36 -0.67 -20.10
CA HIS A 721 -19.68 -1.21 -20.33
C HIS A 721 -20.05 -2.02 -19.10
N PHE A 722 -21.26 -1.84 -18.56
CA PHE A 722 -21.65 -2.53 -17.34
C PHE A 722 -23.16 -2.80 -17.32
N PRO A 723 -23.60 -4.02 -16.96
CA PRO A 723 -25.01 -4.29 -16.75
C PRO A 723 -25.41 -3.74 -15.38
N SER A 724 -26.34 -2.81 -15.35
CA SER A 724 -26.91 -2.26 -14.11
C SER A 724 -28.20 -1.52 -14.42
N GLY A 725 -29.22 -1.74 -13.60
CA GLY A 725 -30.46 -0.99 -13.70
C GLY A 725 -30.24 0.43 -13.19
N ALA A 726 -30.38 1.43 -14.07
CA ALA A 726 -30.08 2.83 -13.74
C ALA A 726 -30.87 3.34 -12.51
N GLY A 727 -32.16 2.99 -12.42
CA GLY A 727 -33.05 3.34 -11.30
C GLY A 727 -33.02 2.36 -10.12
N SER A 728 -32.21 1.30 -10.19
CA SER A 728 -32.10 0.32 -9.10
C SER A 728 -31.43 0.93 -7.88
N ILE A 729 -31.81 0.44 -6.70
CA ILE A 729 -31.32 0.94 -5.42
C ILE A 729 -29.98 0.29 -5.12
N LEU A 730 -29.01 1.12 -4.74
CA LEU A 730 -27.72 0.71 -4.24
C LEU A 730 -27.68 0.97 -2.74
N ASP A 731 -27.95 -0.05 -1.94
CA ASP A 731 -28.04 0.09 -0.49
C ASP A 731 -26.67 0.01 0.17
N LEU A 732 -26.13 1.17 0.53
CA LEU A 732 -24.83 1.33 1.18
C LEU A 732 -25.01 1.77 2.63
N ILE A 733 -24.09 1.33 3.49
CA ILE A 733 -24.03 1.79 4.88
C ILE A 733 -22.56 2.00 5.31
N PRO A 734 -22.19 3.14 5.90
CA PRO A 734 -20.84 3.36 6.44
C PRO A 734 -20.51 2.42 7.60
N ALA A 735 -19.27 1.90 7.67
CA ALA A 735 -18.86 0.89 8.66
C ALA A 735 -19.17 1.25 10.12
N HIS A 736 -18.85 2.48 10.55
CA HIS A 736 -19.11 2.93 11.92
C HIS A 736 -20.60 2.92 12.32
N MET A 737 -21.53 3.12 11.37
CA MET A 737 -22.97 3.06 11.67
C MET A 737 -23.39 1.63 12.02
N VAL A 738 -22.79 0.62 11.39
CA VAL A 738 -23.04 -0.79 11.71
C VAL A 738 -22.53 -1.13 13.11
N VAL A 739 -21.31 -0.71 13.44
CA VAL A 739 -20.72 -0.94 14.77
C VAL A 739 -21.51 -0.25 15.86
N ASN A 740 -21.86 1.03 15.66
CA ASN A 740 -22.66 1.79 16.62
C ASN A 740 -24.07 1.19 16.77
N ALA A 741 -24.67 0.63 15.70
CA ALA A 741 -25.96 -0.05 15.78
C ALA A 741 -25.88 -1.33 16.61
N ILE A 742 -24.79 -2.10 16.48
CA ILE A 742 -24.54 -3.29 17.31
C ILE A 742 -24.41 -2.90 18.79
N ILE A 743 -23.58 -1.90 19.10
CA ILE A 743 -23.37 -1.44 20.48
C ILE A 743 -24.68 -0.93 21.10
N MET A 744 -25.45 -0.14 20.33
CA MET A 744 -26.76 0.36 20.77
C MET A 744 -27.75 -0.78 21.02
N ALA A 745 -27.79 -1.78 20.13
CA ALA A 745 -28.69 -2.92 20.29
C ALA A 745 -28.32 -3.77 21.53
N ILE A 746 -27.02 -4.03 21.74
CA ILE A 746 -26.53 -4.69 22.97
C ILE A 746 -26.98 -3.92 24.21
N SER A 747 -26.73 -2.61 24.23
CA SER A 747 -27.03 -1.76 25.39
C SER A 747 -28.52 -1.71 25.72
N ALA A 748 -29.39 -1.62 24.71
CA ALA A 748 -30.83 -1.58 24.90
C ALA A 748 -31.40 -2.92 25.38
N HIS A 749 -30.95 -4.03 24.79
CA HIS A 749 -31.48 -5.37 25.12
C HIS A 749 -30.90 -5.96 26.41
N LYS A 750 -29.73 -5.48 26.86
CA LYS A 750 -29.23 -5.77 28.21
C LYS A 750 -30.21 -5.29 29.30
N LEU A 751 -30.89 -4.17 29.08
CA LEU A 751 -31.84 -3.59 30.04
C LEU A 751 -33.24 -4.22 29.96
N GLN A 752 -33.58 -4.87 28.85
CA GLN A 752 -34.87 -5.51 28.62
C GLN A 752 -34.69 -6.86 27.89
N PRO A 753 -34.32 -7.93 28.60
CA PRO A 753 -34.01 -9.22 27.98
C PRO A 753 -35.25 -9.82 27.30
N SER A 754 -35.26 -9.82 25.97
CA SER A 754 -36.25 -10.55 25.17
C SER A 754 -35.77 -11.99 24.95
N ARG A 755 -36.65 -12.97 25.18
CA ARG A 755 -36.39 -14.38 24.85
C ARG A 755 -36.63 -14.73 23.37
N HIS A 756 -36.98 -13.74 22.55
CA HIS A 756 -37.21 -13.91 21.12
C HIS A 756 -36.05 -13.34 20.31
N THR A 757 -35.70 -14.00 19.20
CA THR A 757 -34.75 -13.48 18.22
C THR A 757 -35.17 -12.11 17.72
N ILE A 758 -34.27 -11.13 17.78
CA ILE A 758 -34.49 -9.80 17.24
C ILE A 758 -33.59 -9.61 16.02
N ILE A 759 -34.18 -9.15 14.92
CA ILE A 759 -33.49 -8.96 13.65
C ILE A 759 -33.50 -7.47 13.33
N TYR A 760 -32.33 -6.96 12.96
CA TYR A 760 -32.13 -5.59 12.56
C TYR A 760 -31.51 -5.52 11.17
N HIS A 761 -32.17 -4.88 10.22
CA HIS A 761 -31.52 -4.42 9.01
C HIS A 761 -30.81 -3.09 9.29
N VAL A 762 -29.49 -3.05 9.07
CA VAL A 762 -28.72 -1.78 9.07
C VAL A 762 -28.57 -1.36 7.62
N SER A 763 -29.49 -0.50 7.19
CA SER A 763 -29.75 -0.20 5.78
C SER A 763 -30.01 1.30 5.60
N SER A 764 -29.70 1.81 4.40
CA SER A 764 -30.11 3.16 3.99
C SER A 764 -31.36 3.17 3.08
N SER A 765 -31.79 2.04 2.52
CA SER A 765 -32.79 2.03 1.43
C SER A 765 -34.18 2.56 1.78
N MET A 766 -34.62 2.45 3.04
CA MET A 766 -35.93 2.99 3.48
C MET A 766 -35.88 4.47 3.85
N ARG A 767 -34.68 5.00 4.17
CA ARG A 767 -34.54 6.38 4.71
C ARG A 767 -33.84 7.34 3.78
N ASN A 768 -32.76 6.91 3.16
CA ASN A 768 -31.87 7.73 2.35
C ASN A 768 -31.18 6.86 1.29
N SER A 769 -31.97 6.29 0.37
CA SER A 769 -31.46 5.43 -0.70
C SER A 769 -30.69 6.21 -1.75
N ILE A 770 -29.58 5.65 -2.25
CA ILE A 770 -28.91 6.12 -3.47
C ILE A 770 -29.21 5.18 -4.64
N SER A 771 -29.43 5.75 -5.84
CA SER A 771 -29.61 4.96 -7.06
C SER A 771 -28.27 4.63 -7.72
N ASN A 772 -28.22 3.55 -8.49
CA ASN A 772 -27.04 3.17 -9.28
C ASN A 772 -26.58 4.30 -10.22
N ILE A 773 -27.50 5.02 -10.87
CA ILE A 773 -27.12 6.11 -11.76
C ILE A 773 -26.47 7.28 -11.00
N ASN A 774 -26.95 7.60 -9.80
CA ASN A 774 -26.38 8.69 -9.00
C ASN A 774 -24.99 8.33 -8.49
N SER A 775 -24.80 7.12 -7.96
CA SER A 775 -23.47 6.67 -7.52
C SER A 775 -22.47 6.66 -8.67
N LEU A 776 -22.86 6.17 -9.85
CA LEU A 776 -22.03 6.20 -11.06
C LEU A 776 -21.71 7.61 -11.53
N ASN A 777 -22.66 8.55 -11.42
CA ASN A 777 -22.42 9.95 -11.74
C ASN A 777 -21.42 10.59 -10.77
N TYR A 778 -21.49 10.29 -9.47
CA TYR A 778 -20.49 10.75 -8.50
C TYR A 778 -19.10 10.17 -8.75
N ILE A 779 -19.02 8.86 -9.05
CA ILE A 779 -17.76 8.20 -9.43
C ILE A 779 -17.18 8.82 -10.71
N LEU A 780 -18.00 9.01 -11.74
CA LEU A 780 -17.61 9.66 -12.99
C LEU A 780 -17.11 11.08 -12.71
N ARG A 781 -17.85 11.87 -11.93
CA ARG A 781 -17.48 13.25 -11.59
C ARG A 781 -16.14 13.28 -10.85
N TYR A 782 -15.98 12.47 -9.80
CA TYR A 782 -14.73 12.39 -9.05
C TYR A 782 -13.54 12.09 -9.95
N PHE A 783 -13.61 11.06 -10.80
CA PHE A 783 -12.49 10.68 -11.66
C PHE A 783 -12.40 11.50 -12.96
N THR A 784 -13.38 12.35 -13.25
CA THR A 784 -13.26 13.40 -14.28
C THR A 784 -12.49 14.59 -13.72
N GLU A 785 -12.78 14.99 -12.47
CA GLU A 785 -12.09 16.06 -11.76
C GLU A 785 -10.70 15.64 -11.27
N LYS A 786 -10.52 14.36 -10.89
CA LYS A 786 -9.30 13.78 -10.29
C LYS A 786 -8.99 12.44 -10.97
N PRO A 787 -8.54 12.46 -12.24
CA PRO A 787 -8.41 11.22 -12.99
C PRO A 787 -7.31 10.32 -12.44
N TRP A 788 -7.52 9.01 -12.57
CA TRP A 788 -6.54 8.03 -12.13
C TRP A 788 -5.26 8.12 -12.97
N ILE A 789 -4.11 8.02 -12.31
CA ILE A 789 -2.82 8.06 -12.96
C ILE A 789 -2.23 6.66 -12.92
N ASN A 790 -1.94 6.12 -14.10
CA ASN A 790 -1.39 4.79 -14.20
C ASN A 790 0.09 4.79 -13.76
N LYS A 791 0.68 3.59 -13.67
CA LYS A 791 2.08 3.42 -13.26
C LYS A 791 3.09 4.14 -14.17
N ASP A 792 2.67 4.50 -15.39
CA ASP A 792 3.48 5.21 -16.39
C ASP A 792 3.32 6.73 -16.32
N GLY A 793 2.68 7.26 -15.27
CA GLY A 793 2.42 8.70 -15.12
C GLY A 793 1.34 9.25 -16.06
N LYS A 794 0.65 8.39 -16.82
CA LYS A 794 -0.41 8.81 -17.76
C LYS A 794 -1.76 8.88 -17.06
N THR A 795 -2.41 10.03 -17.24
CA THR A 795 -3.81 10.24 -16.88
C THR A 795 -4.72 9.32 -17.68
N ILE A 796 -5.48 8.49 -16.98
CA ILE A 796 -6.53 7.65 -17.57
C ILE A 796 -7.77 8.53 -17.77
N LYS A 797 -8.08 8.82 -19.04
CA LYS A 797 -9.33 9.49 -19.40
C LYS A 797 -10.45 8.46 -19.40
N ILE A 798 -11.29 8.53 -18.37
CA ILE A 798 -12.52 7.76 -18.30
C ILE A 798 -13.63 8.43 -19.13
N LYS A 799 -14.58 7.63 -19.59
CA LYS A 799 -15.79 8.12 -20.29
C LYS A 799 -17.02 7.70 -19.50
N LYS A 800 -18.13 8.39 -19.73
CA LYS A 800 -19.44 7.96 -19.22
C LYS A 800 -19.67 6.50 -19.58
N LEU A 801 -20.02 5.71 -18.57
CA LEU A 801 -20.19 4.27 -18.69
C LEU A 801 -21.42 3.95 -19.55
N THR A 802 -21.30 2.99 -20.46
CA THR A 802 -22.46 2.47 -21.19
C THR A 802 -23.19 1.45 -20.32
N LEU A 803 -24.40 1.80 -19.89
CA LEU A 803 -25.23 0.93 -19.05
C LEU A 803 -26.15 0.05 -19.87
N PHE A 804 -26.23 -1.22 -19.50
CA PHE A 804 -27.21 -2.16 -20.02
C PHE A 804 -28.28 -2.40 -18.94
N ASN A 805 -29.52 -2.00 -19.24
CA ASN A 805 -30.65 -2.11 -18.30
C ASN A 805 -31.18 -3.55 -18.12
N ASP A 806 -30.67 -4.50 -18.91
CA ASP A 806 -30.95 -5.91 -18.78
C ASP A 806 -29.72 -6.75 -19.11
N LEU A 807 -29.62 -7.92 -18.48
CA LEU A 807 -28.51 -8.84 -18.71
C LEU A 807 -28.48 -9.39 -20.13
N ALA A 808 -29.63 -9.64 -20.76
CA ALA A 808 -29.67 -10.29 -22.07
C ALA A 808 -29.00 -9.40 -23.14
N SER A 809 -29.21 -8.08 -23.07
CA SER A 809 -28.53 -7.10 -23.91
C SER A 809 -27.03 -7.07 -23.66
N PHE A 810 -26.60 -7.15 -22.41
CA PHE A 810 -25.17 -7.21 -22.06
C PHE A 810 -24.53 -8.52 -22.57
N TYR A 811 -25.19 -9.67 -22.40
CA TYR A 811 -24.72 -10.96 -22.93
C TYR A 811 -24.63 -10.93 -24.46
N ARG A 812 -25.61 -10.34 -25.17
CA ARG A 812 -25.53 -10.15 -26.63
C ARG A 812 -24.31 -9.33 -27.03
N TYR A 813 -24.07 -8.21 -26.34
CA TYR A 813 -22.88 -7.39 -26.54
C TYR A 813 -21.58 -8.18 -26.32
N MET A 814 -21.49 -8.93 -25.22
CA MET A 814 -20.31 -9.74 -24.89
C MET A 814 -20.07 -10.84 -25.92
N THR A 815 -21.14 -11.49 -26.39
CA THR A 815 -21.06 -12.51 -27.45
C THR A 815 -20.53 -11.92 -28.74
N ILE A 816 -21.11 -10.83 -29.23
CA ILE A 816 -20.71 -10.20 -30.50
C ILE A 816 -19.28 -9.68 -30.42
N ARG A 817 -18.94 -8.98 -29.34
CA ARG A 817 -17.65 -8.28 -29.22
C ARG A 817 -16.48 -9.19 -28.85
N TYR A 818 -16.71 -10.25 -28.08
CA TYR A 818 -15.64 -11.09 -27.54
C TYR A 818 -15.73 -12.55 -27.97
N LEU A 819 -16.92 -13.17 -27.88
CA LEU A 819 -17.05 -14.61 -28.17
C LEU A 819 -16.88 -14.93 -29.67
N VAL A 820 -17.38 -14.07 -30.56
CA VAL A 820 -17.14 -14.22 -32.01
C VAL A 820 -15.64 -14.11 -32.34
N LEU A 821 -14.93 -13.15 -31.74
CA LEU A 821 -13.48 -13.01 -31.90
C LEU A 821 -12.73 -14.23 -31.34
N LEU A 822 -13.16 -14.77 -30.20
CA LEU A 822 -12.59 -16.00 -29.64
C LEU A 822 -12.73 -17.19 -30.58
N LYS A 823 -13.92 -17.41 -31.15
CA LYS A 823 -14.13 -18.46 -32.17
C LYS A 823 -13.30 -18.23 -33.42
N GLY A 824 -13.14 -16.97 -33.83
CA GLY A 824 -12.25 -16.59 -34.95
C GLY A 824 -10.79 -16.94 -34.66
N PHE A 825 -10.29 -16.66 -33.45
CA PHE A 825 -8.94 -17.05 -33.04
C PHE A 825 -8.78 -18.57 -32.87
N GLU A 826 -9.81 -19.28 -32.40
CA GLU A 826 -9.80 -20.74 -32.34
C GLU A 826 -9.64 -21.36 -33.73
N PHE A 827 -10.40 -20.85 -34.72
CA PHE A 827 -10.26 -21.26 -36.12
C PHE A 827 -8.89 -20.89 -36.70
N ALA A 828 -8.40 -19.67 -36.44
CA ALA A 828 -7.07 -19.25 -36.87
C ALA A 828 -5.96 -20.09 -36.25
N ASN A 829 -6.07 -20.53 -34.99
CA ASN A 829 -5.11 -21.43 -34.37
C ASN A 829 -5.08 -22.82 -35.04
N LYS A 830 -6.25 -23.35 -35.42
CA LYS A 830 -6.34 -24.59 -36.21
C LYS A 830 -5.72 -24.43 -37.61
N ALA A 831 -5.91 -23.27 -38.25
CA ALA A 831 -5.39 -23.00 -39.60
C ALA A 831 -3.90 -22.63 -39.63
N PHE A 832 -3.36 -22.03 -38.57
CA PHE A 832 -2.01 -21.46 -38.52
C PHE A 832 -1.17 -22.02 -37.36
N CYS A 833 -1.29 -23.32 -37.07
CA CYS A 833 -0.45 -24.05 -36.09
C CYS A 833 -0.30 -23.33 -34.74
N ASN A 834 -1.42 -22.89 -34.15
CA ASN A 834 -1.47 -22.22 -32.85
C ASN A 834 -0.72 -20.87 -32.75
N SER A 835 -0.42 -20.21 -33.87
CA SER A 835 0.29 -18.91 -33.91
C SER A 835 -0.43 -17.76 -33.18
N PHE A 836 -1.70 -17.91 -32.82
CA PHE A 836 -2.50 -16.92 -32.08
C PHE A 836 -2.93 -17.44 -30.70
N GLN A 837 -2.36 -18.55 -30.22
CA GLN A 837 -2.79 -19.21 -28.98
C GLN A 837 -2.68 -18.30 -27.77
N HIS A 838 -1.61 -17.51 -27.68
CA HIS A 838 -1.44 -16.56 -26.58
C HIS A 838 -2.54 -15.48 -26.56
N LYS A 839 -2.91 -14.91 -27.72
CA LYS A 839 -4.00 -13.93 -27.82
C LYS A 839 -5.37 -14.54 -27.51
N TYR A 840 -5.59 -15.78 -27.98
CA TYR A 840 -6.79 -16.54 -27.65
C TYR A 840 -6.90 -16.74 -26.13
N ASN A 841 -5.85 -17.26 -25.49
CA ASN A 841 -5.81 -17.50 -24.06
C ASN A 841 -6.02 -16.21 -23.24
N ASP A 842 -5.37 -15.10 -23.62
CA ASP A 842 -5.54 -13.83 -22.92
C ASP A 842 -6.98 -13.27 -23.06
N LEU A 843 -7.55 -13.31 -24.27
CA LEU A 843 -8.91 -12.87 -24.52
C LEU A 843 -9.93 -13.76 -23.79
N GLN A 844 -9.69 -15.07 -23.77
CA GLN A 844 -10.56 -16.05 -23.13
C GLN A 844 -10.52 -15.87 -21.61
N ARG A 845 -9.33 -15.69 -21.03
CA ARG A 845 -9.16 -15.39 -19.60
C ARG A 845 -9.90 -14.11 -19.21
N LYS A 846 -9.76 -13.03 -20.00
CA LYS A 846 -10.45 -11.76 -19.76
C LYS A 846 -11.97 -11.90 -19.84
N PHE A 847 -12.45 -12.60 -20.87
CA PHE A 847 -13.87 -12.89 -21.04
C PHE A 847 -14.41 -13.67 -19.83
N ASN A 848 -13.80 -14.81 -19.51
CA ASN A 848 -14.21 -15.65 -18.38
C ASN A 848 -14.22 -14.87 -17.05
N TRP A 849 -13.20 -14.06 -16.81
CA TRP A 849 -13.13 -13.22 -15.62
C TRP A 849 -14.29 -12.22 -15.54
N VAL A 850 -14.56 -11.48 -16.63
CA VAL A 850 -15.69 -10.52 -16.68
C VAL A 850 -17.01 -11.24 -16.46
N MET A 851 -17.24 -12.36 -17.16
CA MET A 851 -18.48 -13.11 -17.04
C MET A 851 -18.70 -13.65 -15.62
N ARG A 852 -17.63 -14.14 -14.97
CA ARG A 852 -17.68 -14.58 -13.57
C ARG A 852 -18.01 -13.43 -12.62
N GLN A 853 -17.45 -12.24 -12.82
CA GLN A 853 -17.82 -11.08 -11.99
C GLN A 853 -19.29 -10.70 -12.18
N ILE A 854 -19.78 -10.63 -13.43
CA ILE A 854 -21.19 -10.34 -13.67
C ILE A 854 -22.09 -11.38 -13.02
N GLU A 855 -21.72 -12.65 -13.08
CA GLU A 855 -22.46 -13.74 -12.45
C GLU A 855 -22.56 -13.58 -10.91
N LEU A 856 -21.44 -13.26 -10.25
CA LEU A 856 -21.38 -13.10 -8.79
C LEU A 856 -22.12 -11.86 -8.28
N TYR A 857 -22.11 -10.79 -9.07
CA TYR A 857 -22.70 -9.51 -8.69
C TYR A 857 -24.12 -9.30 -9.23
N ASN A 858 -24.59 -10.17 -10.14
CA ASN A 858 -25.83 -10.00 -10.89
C ASN A 858 -27.01 -9.52 -10.04
N SER A 859 -27.25 -10.19 -8.91
CA SER A 859 -28.41 -9.90 -8.05
C SER A 859 -28.36 -8.55 -7.35
N PHE A 860 -27.20 -7.87 -7.32
CA PHE A 860 -27.05 -6.51 -6.81
C PHE A 860 -27.23 -5.47 -7.92
N LEU A 861 -26.88 -5.81 -9.18
CA LEU A 861 -26.89 -4.88 -10.31
C LEU A 861 -28.29 -4.40 -10.68
N PHE A 862 -29.30 -5.24 -10.44
CA PHE A 862 -30.71 -4.98 -10.77
C PHE A 862 -31.61 -5.04 -9.53
N PHE A 863 -31.05 -4.85 -8.33
CA PHE A 863 -31.78 -4.95 -7.08
C PHE A 863 -32.82 -3.82 -6.92
N LYS A 864 -34.09 -4.17 -6.72
CA LYS A 864 -35.20 -3.21 -6.61
C LYS A 864 -35.87 -3.22 -5.25
N ALA A 865 -35.47 -4.12 -4.36
CA ALA A 865 -36.03 -4.22 -3.02
C ALA A 865 -35.50 -3.12 -2.10
N ARG A 866 -36.24 -2.86 -1.02
CA ARG A 866 -35.81 -2.06 0.13
C ARG A 866 -35.86 -2.92 1.38
N PHE A 867 -34.91 -2.73 2.29
CA PHE A 867 -34.87 -3.45 3.54
C PHE A 867 -35.63 -2.66 4.60
N ASP A 868 -36.67 -3.26 5.16
CA ASP A 868 -37.40 -2.70 6.30
C ASP A 868 -36.44 -2.48 7.47
N ASP A 869 -36.38 -1.26 8.01
CA ASP A 869 -35.56 -0.87 9.16
C ASP A 869 -36.41 -0.49 10.38
N THR A 870 -37.66 -0.95 10.43
CA THR A 870 -38.62 -0.60 11.49
C THR A 870 -38.11 -0.94 12.88
N ASN A 871 -37.48 -2.11 13.09
CA ASN A 871 -36.92 -2.44 14.40
C ASN A 871 -35.77 -1.50 14.77
N LEU A 872 -34.87 -1.21 13.83
CA LEU A 872 -33.74 -0.31 14.07
C LEU A 872 -34.22 1.11 14.37
N GLU A 873 -35.31 1.56 13.74
CA GLU A 873 -35.92 2.85 14.06
C GLU A 873 -36.50 2.89 15.47
N LYS A 874 -37.25 1.87 15.87
CA LYS A 874 -37.75 1.76 17.26
C LYS A 874 -36.60 1.79 18.27
N LEU A 875 -35.50 1.10 17.97
CA LEU A 875 -34.31 1.09 18.80
C LEU A 875 -33.67 2.49 18.89
N ARG A 876 -33.57 3.24 17.79
CA ARG A 876 -33.05 4.61 17.80
C ARG A 876 -33.92 5.56 18.63
N ILE A 877 -35.25 5.47 18.51
CA ILE A 877 -36.19 6.27 19.30
C ILE A 877 -36.01 5.96 20.78
N ALA A 878 -36.05 4.67 21.15
CA ALA A 878 -35.84 4.25 22.53
C ALA A 878 -34.48 4.68 23.08
N ALA A 879 -33.41 4.63 22.29
CA ALA A 879 -32.09 5.05 22.71
C ALA A 879 -31.98 6.58 22.94
N ARG A 880 -32.67 7.38 22.12
CA ARG A 880 -32.76 8.85 22.30
C ARG A 880 -33.55 9.20 23.56
N ASP A 881 -34.71 8.58 23.76
CA ASP A 881 -35.60 8.88 24.88
C ASP A 881 -35.00 8.48 26.24
N ASN A 882 -34.16 7.43 26.27
CA ASN A 882 -33.54 6.90 27.48
C ASN A 882 -32.07 7.32 27.67
N ASN A 883 -31.51 8.23 26.86
CA ASN A 883 -30.10 8.64 26.90
C ASN A 883 -29.09 7.47 26.88
N ILE A 884 -29.44 6.35 26.25
CA ILE A 884 -28.65 5.11 26.29
C ILE A 884 -27.29 5.26 25.56
N ASN A 885 -27.13 6.27 24.71
CA ASN A 885 -25.85 6.59 24.09
C ASN A 885 -25.76 8.08 23.63
N PRO A 886 -24.72 8.85 24.01
CA PRO A 886 -24.52 10.22 23.51
C PRO A 886 -24.30 10.30 21.97
N ASN A 887 -23.96 9.19 21.32
CA ASN A 887 -23.69 9.10 19.88
C ASN A 887 -24.89 8.64 19.04
N THR A 888 -26.13 8.71 19.56
CA THR A 888 -27.35 8.36 18.79
C THR A 888 -27.56 9.18 17.52
N SER A 889 -26.92 10.36 17.43
CA SER A 889 -26.86 11.22 16.25
C SER A 889 -25.90 10.75 15.15
N LEU A 890 -25.13 9.67 15.37
CA LEU A 890 -24.19 9.10 14.40
C LEU A 890 -24.74 7.86 13.68
N LEU A 891 -26.03 7.58 13.84
CA LEU A 891 -26.68 6.33 13.44
C LEU A 891 -27.77 6.48 12.39
N ASP A 892 -28.21 7.69 12.06
CA ASP A 892 -29.29 7.90 11.10
C ASP A 892 -28.72 8.02 9.67
N PRO A 893 -29.05 7.10 8.75
CA PRO A 893 -28.63 7.23 7.35
C PRO A 893 -29.13 8.52 6.70
N LYS A 894 -30.17 9.18 7.25
CA LYS A 894 -30.63 10.50 6.80
C LYS A 894 -29.54 11.57 6.85
N ASP A 895 -28.56 11.42 7.73
CA ASP A 895 -27.48 12.39 7.89
C ASP A 895 -26.40 12.27 6.80
N ILE A 896 -26.48 11.24 5.95
CA ILE A 896 -25.51 11.01 4.88
C ILE A 896 -25.87 11.93 3.70
N ASN A 897 -25.04 12.94 3.44
CA ASN A 897 -25.00 13.56 2.12
C ASN A 897 -24.22 12.64 1.17
N TRP A 898 -24.92 11.90 0.32
CA TRP A 898 -24.30 10.92 -0.58
C TRP A 898 -23.28 11.53 -1.55
N GLU A 899 -23.54 12.74 -2.05
CA GLU A 899 -22.61 13.41 -2.95
C GLU A 899 -21.30 13.74 -2.24
N ASP A 900 -21.38 14.40 -1.09
CA ASP A 900 -20.22 14.71 -0.25
C ASP A 900 -19.49 13.43 0.18
N TYR A 901 -20.25 12.43 0.64
CA TYR A 901 -19.70 11.15 1.06
C TYR A 901 -18.88 10.49 -0.06
N PHE A 902 -19.40 10.41 -1.29
CA PHE A 902 -18.63 9.82 -2.39
C PHE A 902 -17.44 10.68 -2.82
N LEU A 903 -17.63 11.99 -3.00
CA LEU A 903 -16.63 12.87 -3.59
C LEU A 903 -15.49 13.23 -2.63
N ASN A 904 -15.79 13.37 -1.34
CA ASN A 904 -14.87 13.91 -0.34
C ASN A 904 -14.43 12.89 0.71
N ILE A 905 -15.16 11.77 0.88
CA ILE A 905 -14.88 10.82 1.98
C ILE A 905 -14.53 9.43 1.44
N HIS A 906 -15.47 8.73 0.81
CA HIS A 906 -15.34 7.33 0.44
C HIS A 906 -14.34 7.09 -0.69
N ILE A 907 -14.48 7.75 -1.84
CA ILE A 907 -13.54 7.57 -2.96
C ILE A 907 -12.13 8.08 -2.58
N PRO A 908 -11.97 9.27 -1.94
CA PRO A 908 -10.67 9.68 -1.40
C PRO A 908 -10.06 8.68 -0.42
N GLY A 909 -10.86 8.16 0.51
CA GLY A 909 -10.45 7.12 1.45
C GLY A 909 -9.98 5.85 0.76
N LEU A 910 -10.72 5.40 -0.26
CA LEU A 910 -10.35 4.25 -1.09
C LEU A 910 -9.01 4.49 -1.80
N VAL A 911 -8.80 5.68 -2.36
CA VAL A 911 -7.53 6.07 -2.99
C VAL A 911 -6.38 6.08 -1.97
N LYS A 912 -6.58 6.67 -0.80
CA LYS A 912 -5.56 6.82 0.26
C LYS A 912 -5.16 5.49 0.89
N HIS A 913 -6.14 4.66 1.27
CA HIS A 913 -5.90 3.51 2.12
C HIS A 913 -5.72 2.20 1.34
N VAL A 914 -6.32 2.08 0.15
CA VAL A 914 -6.44 0.79 -0.56
C VAL A 914 -5.78 0.79 -1.93
N MET A 915 -5.95 1.85 -2.72
CA MET A 915 -5.48 1.86 -4.12
C MET A 915 -3.99 2.17 -4.30
N LYS A 916 -3.21 2.27 -3.20
CA LYS A 916 -1.78 2.65 -3.13
C LYS A 916 -0.97 2.42 -4.41
#